data_AF-A0A1H6EDY9-F1
#
_entry.id   AF-A0A1H6EDY9-F1
#
_cell.length_a   1.000
_cell.length_b   1.000
_cell.length_c   1.000
_cell.angle_alpha   90.00
_cell.angle_beta   90.00
_cell.angle_gamma   90.00
#
_symmetry.space_group_name_H-M   'P 1'
#
loop_
_entity.id
_entity.type
_entity.pdbx_description
1 polymer ?
#
loop_
_entity_poly.entity_id
_entity_poly.type
_entity_poly.pdbx_seq_one_letter_code
_entity_poly.pdbx_strand_id
1 'polypeptide(L)'
;MNLQRIIRSLHVTTLSLLMIASSAVLWAGATPAQAVKGAGPVADGTYGFVAKVNAGETHSCTGALVSPQWVITATSCFASQGQSVTSGAPKTATTVTVGRTDLSGTSGRVLPVEWIHPHRDRDVVLVKLALRAVGITPAVVGSAVPAAGDALQVVGYGRTAEQWAPNRVHAAPVVAGAVDAGSFGWTGANGSDVSACQGDAGAPVLRTSGGRAELVGLSSGAGQGGCLGAAGDGARGGDAARVDDLASWIRTVASEPTTSFAQYGGSVTGIGGYDLKDNRDQAVAFDYDHSGKLDHLLLYRPGSQIVFIVKRRTDGTYAPVFSSTTGIGGYDLKDGRDRIIAFDHTGSGKLDHLLLYRPGGQTAWILEHGAGNTFNAVFHSSAGIGEYDLNSAEDQIIAYDYEHSGKLDHLLLYRPGTGMARILRHNGNDTFTTVFATADGGIGGYNLKDAKDRIIAFDYTSSGKPDHLVLYRPGGETAWVLEHGAGNTFRAVFNSAAGIGGYDLKSTADQIIAYDYEHTGRLDHLLLYRPGGKTAWILKHGAGNSFTAVFHSSTGIGGYNLELAKDRIITFDFLSTGGQSHLFAYRPGDQIAYFTGRALPPVRVVPVTVTPVIGPASIVERFAYPAHFPHEYAGTSGQTDWGTEKAGEKNFELISGNGGIIWVSCSSSPENGVGVLKVFPGLLNGQPVVGEPHLGVMAVCFKVLAPTGWVKLRIPNVFEVQGDSRSPGAGHDVDATVVNVETGTERTKLVERDESEQFGRSDATTCDASHPDYPENCSETLLELRVVS
;
A
#
# COMPACT_ATOMS: atom_id res chain seq x y z
N MET A 1 1.08 37.72 53.74
CA MET A 1 0.10 38.54 54.49
C MET A 1 -0.88 39.10 53.47
N ASN A 2 -2.06 38.48 53.31
CA ASN A 2 -3.36 38.95 53.85
C ASN A 2 -3.71 40.36 53.34
N LEU A 3 -4.84 40.67 52.70
CA LEU A 3 -6.18 40.09 52.80
C LEU A 3 -7.11 40.68 51.68
N GLN A 4 -7.97 39.81 51.17
CA GLN A 4 -9.34 39.98 50.64
C GLN A 4 -10.13 41.34 50.67
N ARG A 5 -10.90 41.53 49.58
CA ARG A 5 -12.38 41.79 49.45
C ARG A 5 -13.02 43.18 49.68
N ILE A 6 -14.20 43.29 49.01
CA ILE A 6 -15.41 44.16 49.19
C ILE A 6 -15.55 45.17 48.03
N ILE A 7 -16.44 45.08 47.01
CA ILE A 7 -17.90 44.83 46.84
C ILE A 7 -18.84 45.95 47.34
N ARG A 8 -19.68 46.44 46.39
CA ARG A 8 -20.90 47.30 46.49
C ARG A 8 -20.64 48.81 46.67
N SER A 9 -21.32 49.75 46.04
CA SER A 9 -22.57 49.79 45.25
C SER A 9 -22.81 51.26 44.86
N LEU A 10 -23.34 51.56 43.67
CA LEU A 10 -24.43 52.55 43.47
C LEU A 10 -24.89 52.54 41.99
N HIS A 11 -26.19 52.34 41.78
CA HIS A 11 -26.95 52.69 40.57
C HIS A 11 -27.77 53.95 40.87
N VAL A 12 -28.38 54.55 39.83
CA VAL A 12 -29.23 55.79 39.78
C VAL A 12 -28.36 56.98 39.30
N THR A 13 -28.57 57.68 38.18
CA THR A 13 -29.76 57.92 37.33
C THR A 13 -29.36 58.40 35.92
N THR A 14 -30.28 58.18 34.98
CA THR A 14 -30.42 58.65 33.60
C THR A 14 -30.11 60.12 33.30
N LEU A 15 -29.44 60.39 32.16
CA LEU A 15 -29.84 61.48 31.25
C LEU A 15 -29.36 61.19 29.81
N SER A 16 -30.33 61.12 28.89
CA SER A 16 -30.15 60.92 27.45
C SER A 16 -29.50 62.13 26.78
N LEU A 17 -28.54 61.92 25.88
CA LEU A 17 -28.17 62.91 24.87
C LEU A 17 -27.78 62.23 23.56
N LEU A 18 -28.59 62.50 22.52
CA LEU A 18 -28.30 62.22 21.12
C LEU A 18 -27.16 63.13 20.65
N MET A 19 -26.14 62.57 20.00
CA MET A 19 -25.21 63.32 19.14
C MET A 19 -24.82 62.42 17.96
N ILE A 20 -25.32 62.81 16.79
CA ILE A 20 -24.91 62.31 15.48
C ILE A 20 -23.56 62.99 15.17
N ALA A 21 -22.52 62.21 14.93
CA ALA A 21 -21.27 62.71 14.36
C ALA A 21 -20.80 61.74 13.26
N SER A 22 -21.16 62.09 12.03
CA SER A 22 -20.58 61.56 10.81
C SER A 22 -19.07 61.78 10.82
N SER A 23 -18.30 60.71 10.64
CA SER A 23 -16.88 60.79 10.31
C SER A 23 -16.65 60.00 9.04
N ALA A 24 -16.65 60.71 7.91
CA ALA A 24 -16.19 60.21 6.63
C ALA A 24 -14.67 59.99 6.70
N VAL A 25 -14.24 58.73 6.61
CA VAL A 25 -12.82 58.41 6.43
C VAL A 25 -12.57 58.32 4.93
N LEU A 26 -11.90 59.36 4.41
CA LEU A 26 -11.32 59.38 3.07
C LEU A 26 -10.05 58.51 3.08
N TRP A 27 -10.15 57.30 2.51
CA TRP A 27 -8.98 56.55 2.04
C TRP A 27 -8.84 56.77 0.54
N ALA A 28 -7.95 57.68 0.16
CA ALA A 28 -7.35 57.69 -1.16
C ALA A 28 -6.25 56.62 -1.17
N GLY A 29 -6.59 55.42 -1.65
CA GLY A 29 -5.68 54.34 -1.98
C GLY A 29 -6.17 53.71 -3.28
N ALA A 30 -5.27 53.50 -4.23
CA ALA A 30 -5.60 52.95 -5.54
C ALA A 30 -6.46 51.68 -5.40
N THR A 31 -7.67 51.70 -5.95
CA THR A 31 -8.54 50.53 -6.02
C THR A 31 -7.89 49.49 -6.94
N PRO A 32 -7.59 48.26 -6.49
CA PRO A 32 -7.25 47.21 -7.43
C PRO A 32 -8.45 47.00 -8.37
N ALA A 33 -8.17 46.87 -9.65
CA ALA A 33 -9.15 46.70 -10.71
C ALA A 33 -10.14 45.57 -10.34
N GLN A 34 -11.44 45.88 -10.36
CA GLN A 34 -12.48 44.91 -10.07
C GLN A 34 -12.56 43.90 -11.22
N ALA A 35 -12.71 42.63 -10.88
CA ALA A 35 -12.71 41.50 -11.80
C ALA A 35 -14.06 40.77 -11.65
N VAL A 36 -14.91 40.84 -12.69
CA VAL A 36 -16.37 40.59 -12.73
C VAL A 36 -17.08 41.76 -12.07
N LYS A 37 -18.11 42.30 -12.72
CA LYS A 37 -18.85 43.44 -12.18
C LYS A 37 -19.57 43.05 -10.88
N GLY A 38 -18.96 43.36 -9.73
CA GLY A 38 -19.48 43.08 -8.39
C GLY A 38 -18.86 41.89 -7.63
N ALA A 39 -17.92 41.14 -8.22
CA ALA A 39 -17.17 40.11 -7.49
C ALA A 39 -15.86 40.69 -6.92
N GLY A 40 -15.48 40.23 -5.72
CA GLY A 40 -14.24 40.64 -5.05
C GLY A 40 -13.19 39.52 -5.07
N PRO A 41 -11.89 39.85 -5.01
CA PRO A 41 -10.85 38.85 -4.78
C PRO A 41 -11.07 38.18 -3.42
N VAL A 42 -10.91 36.85 -3.38
CA VAL A 42 -11.02 36.07 -2.16
C VAL A 42 -9.71 36.16 -1.37
N ALA A 43 -9.80 36.31 -0.04
CA ALA A 43 -8.65 36.23 0.85
C ALA A 43 -8.10 34.80 0.92
N ASP A 44 -6.78 34.66 1.01
CA ASP A 44 -6.14 33.34 1.00
C ASP A 44 -6.69 32.42 2.09
N GLY A 45 -6.92 31.15 1.74
CA GLY A 45 -7.41 30.13 2.67
C GLY A 45 -8.92 30.15 2.95
N THR A 46 -9.68 31.15 2.46
CA THR A 46 -11.13 31.25 2.73
C THR A 46 -11.94 30.10 2.14
N TYR A 47 -11.62 29.70 0.90
CA TYR A 47 -12.33 28.64 0.17
C TYR A 47 -11.35 27.59 -0.39
N GLY A 48 -10.51 27.02 0.48
CA GLY A 48 -9.48 26.05 0.08
C GLY A 48 -9.99 24.81 -0.67
N PHE A 49 -11.27 24.45 -0.52
CA PHE A 49 -11.91 23.38 -1.26
C PHE A 49 -12.24 23.73 -2.73
N VAL A 50 -12.25 25.01 -3.12
CA VAL A 50 -12.55 25.40 -4.50
C VAL A 50 -11.44 24.88 -5.41
N ALA A 51 -11.86 24.21 -6.47
CA ALA A 51 -10.96 23.53 -7.38
C ALA A 51 -11.01 24.19 -8.76
N LYS A 52 -9.85 24.28 -9.41
CA LYS A 52 -9.73 24.56 -10.85
C LYS A 52 -9.60 23.23 -11.57
N VAL A 53 -10.51 22.94 -12.49
CA VAL A 53 -10.52 21.70 -13.28
C VAL A 53 -10.13 22.06 -14.71
N ASN A 54 -9.05 21.47 -15.22
CA ASN A 54 -8.62 21.64 -16.60
C ASN A 54 -8.75 20.30 -17.33
N ALA A 55 -9.70 20.23 -18.26
CA ALA A 55 -9.93 19.08 -19.13
C ALA A 55 -9.23 19.35 -20.47
N GLY A 56 -8.04 18.76 -20.65
CA GLY A 56 -7.13 19.12 -21.74
C GLY A 56 -6.64 20.57 -21.63
N GLU A 57 -6.23 21.12 -22.76
CA GLU A 57 -5.66 22.49 -22.84
C GLU A 57 -6.71 23.58 -23.08
N THR A 58 -7.92 23.21 -23.49
CA THR A 58 -8.92 24.15 -24.04
C THR A 58 -10.14 24.35 -23.15
N HIS A 59 -10.42 23.42 -22.24
CA HIS A 59 -11.58 23.48 -21.36
C HIS A 59 -11.15 23.61 -19.91
N SER A 60 -11.62 24.68 -19.28
CA SER A 60 -11.37 24.94 -17.86
C SER A 60 -12.68 25.22 -17.16
N CYS A 61 -12.85 24.68 -15.98
CA CYS A 61 -14.05 24.75 -15.16
C CYS A 61 -13.66 24.99 -13.69
N THR A 62 -14.66 25.21 -12.87
CA THR A 62 -14.52 25.27 -11.42
C THR A 62 -15.15 24.02 -10.79
N GLY A 63 -14.73 23.66 -9.58
CA GLY A 63 -15.34 22.59 -8.80
C GLY A 63 -15.17 22.81 -7.31
N ALA A 64 -15.58 21.83 -6.52
CA ALA A 64 -15.34 21.81 -5.07
C ALA A 64 -14.87 20.41 -4.62
N LEU A 65 -13.82 20.36 -3.81
CA LEU A 65 -13.40 19.16 -3.09
C LEU A 65 -14.50 18.77 -2.10
N VAL A 66 -15.07 17.58 -2.25
CA VAL A 66 -16.13 17.05 -1.36
C VAL A 66 -15.63 15.90 -0.49
N SER A 67 -14.48 15.32 -0.86
CA SER A 67 -13.69 14.44 0.00
C SER A 67 -12.21 14.56 -0.38
N PRO A 68 -11.25 14.09 0.45
CA PRO A 68 -9.82 14.18 0.15
C PRO A 68 -9.39 13.71 -1.25
N GLN A 69 -10.10 12.78 -1.88
CA GLN A 69 -9.78 12.30 -3.22
C GLN A 69 -10.82 12.64 -4.29
N TRP A 70 -11.88 13.37 -3.96
CA TRP A 70 -12.99 13.59 -4.88
C TRP A 70 -13.41 15.06 -4.97
N VAL A 71 -13.46 15.55 -6.20
CA VAL A 71 -13.99 16.87 -6.55
C VAL A 71 -15.34 16.69 -7.25
N ILE A 72 -16.31 17.52 -6.88
CA ILE A 72 -17.57 17.64 -7.59
C ILE A 72 -17.51 18.85 -8.54
N THR A 73 -17.97 18.68 -9.78
CA THR A 73 -18.02 19.75 -10.80
C THR A 73 -19.16 19.47 -11.78
N ALA A 74 -19.28 20.24 -12.85
CA ALA A 74 -20.31 20.06 -13.87
C ALA A 74 -19.92 18.97 -14.89
N THR A 75 -20.87 18.13 -15.29
CA THR A 75 -20.68 17.09 -16.32
C THR A 75 -20.34 17.72 -17.67
N SER A 76 -20.92 18.88 -17.96
CA SER A 76 -20.65 19.71 -19.13
C SER A 76 -19.18 20.11 -19.28
N CYS A 77 -18.38 20.06 -18.22
CA CYS A 77 -16.93 20.26 -18.29
C CYS A 77 -16.20 19.20 -19.13
N PHE A 78 -16.76 18.00 -19.22
CA PHE A 78 -16.18 16.84 -19.89
C PHE A 78 -16.94 16.41 -21.15
N ALA A 79 -18.04 17.10 -21.46
CA ALA A 79 -18.87 16.80 -22.61
C ALA A 79 -18.24 17.36 -23.90
N SER A 80 -18.18 16.54 -24.94
CA SER A 80 -17.99 17.01 -26.32
C SER A 80 -19.35 17.16 -27.00
N GLN A 81 -19.44 17.99 -28.05
CA GLN A 81 -20.72 18.24 -28.72
C GLN A 81 -21.40 16.92 -29.16
N GLY A 82 -22.61 16.68 -28.64
CA GLY A 82 -23.44 15.52 -28.98
C GLY A 82 -23.05 14.19 -28.31
N GLN A 83 -22.07 14.16 -27.38
CA GLN A 83 -21.70 12.94 -26.66
C GLN A 83 -21.97 13.04 -25.16
N SER A 84 -22.62 12.00 -24.62
CA SER A 84 -22.76 11.83 -23.16
C SER A 84 -21.42 11.45 -22.53
N VAL A 85 -21.16 11.99 -21.34
CA VAL A 85 -20.03 11.58 -20.50
C VAL A 85 -20.35 10.22 -19.88
N THR A 86 -19.46 9.25 -20.06
CA THR A 86 -19.57 7.93 -19.45
C THR A 86 -18.66 7.82 -18.23
N SER A 87 -19.02 6.98 -17.25
CA SER A 87 -18.10 6.71 -16.15
C SER A 87 -16.87 5.95 -16.67
N GLY A 88 -15.68 6.33 -16.19
CA GLY A 88 -14.42 5.77 -16.67
C GLY A 88 -13.24 6.72 -16.47
N ALA A 89 -12.07 6.29 -16.93
CA ALA A 89 -10.92 7.19 -17.05
C ALA A 89 -11.24 8.37 -17.99
N PRO A 90 -10.73 9.58 -17.71
CA PRO A 90 -10.91 10.72 -18.61
C PRO A 90 -10.42 10.42 -20.03
N LYS A 91 -11.23 10.75 -21.06
CA LYS A 91 -10.81 10.65 -22.47
C LYS A 91 -9.71 11.65 -22.84
N THR A 92 -9.64 12.76 -22.10
CA THR A 92 -8.63 13.81 -22.27
C THR A 92 -7.92 13.98 -20.94
N ALA A 93 -6.59 14.11 -20.99
CA ALA A 93 -5.78 14.34 -19.80
C ALA A 93 -6.36 15.51 -19.00
N THR A 94 -6.75 15.23 -17.76
CA THR A 94 -7.44 16.19 -16.91
C THR A 94 -6.64 16.40 -15.64
N THR A 95 -6.45 17.67 -15.27
CA THR A 95 -5.79 18.06 -14.02
C THR A 95 -6.73 18.88 -13.16
N VAL A 96 -6.57 18.73 -11.84
CA VAL A 96 -7.33 19.47 -10.84
C VAL A 96 -6.35 20.16 -9.90
N THR A 97 -6.54 21.47 -9.72
CA THR A 97 -5.82 22.26 -8.71
C THR A 97 -6.75 22.58 -7.56
N VAL A 98 -6.36 22.26 -6.33
CA VAL A 98 -7.16 22.45 -5.11
C VAL A 98 -6.29 22.96 -3.97
N GLY A 99 -6.86 23.70 -3.01
CA GLY A 99 -6.10 24.30 -1.90
C GLY A 99 -5.27 25.52 -2.29
N ARG A 100 -5.53 26.10 -3.46
CA ARG A 100 -4.94 27.36 -3.93
C ARG A 100 -6.03 28.41 -4.01
N THR A 101 -5.75 29.62 -3.55
CA THR A 101 -6.57 30.82 -3.83
C THR A 101 -6.00 31.59 -5.01
N ASP A 102 -4.67 31.56 -5.18
CA ASP A 102 -3.94 32.11 -6.32
C ASP A 102 -3.13 30.98 -7.00
N LEU A 103 -3.39 30.75 -8.28
CA LEU A 103 -2.78 29.70 -9.08
C LEU A 103 -1.29 29.94 -9.37
N SER A 104 -0.78 31.15 -9.15
CA SER A 104 0.66 31.45 -9.25
C SER A 104 1.48 30.92 -8.06
N GLY A 105 0.82 30.59 -6.94
CA GLY A 105 1.45 30.03 -5.76
C GLY A 105 1.68 28.51 -5.83
N THR A 106 2.43 28.00 -4.87
CA THR A 106 2.78 26.57 -4.74
C THR A 106 1.98 25.83 -3.68
N SER A 107 1.09 26.52 -2.94
CA SER A 107 0.21 25.94 -1.91
C SER A 107 -0.74 24.87 -2.48
N GLY A 108 -1.42 24.10 -1.65
CA GLY A 108 -2.39 23.11 -2.14
C GLY A 108 -1.78 22.00 -3.02
N ARG A 109 -2.55 21.49 -3.99
CA ARG A 109 -2.21 20.33 -4.82
C ARG A 109 -2.65 20.52 -6.27
N VAL A 110 -1.83 20.05 -7.21
CA VAL A 110 -2.19 19.86 -8.63
C VAL A 110 -2.13 18.36 -8.89
N LEU A 111 -3.26 17.74 -9.25
CA LEU A 111 -3.40 16.30 -9.32
C LEU A 111 -4.08 15.87 -10.62
N PRO A 112 -3.60 14.79 -11.29
CA PRO A 112 -4.33 14.22 -12.41
C PRO A 112 -5.62 13.55 -11.94
N VAL A 113 -6.61 13.50 -12.82
CA VAL A 113 -7.87 12.77 -12.60
C VAL A 113 -7.72 11.36 -13.14
N GLU A 114 -8.06 10.37 -12.31
CA GLU A 114 -8.01 8.95 -12.69
C GLU A 114 -9.37 8.39 -13.11
N TRP A 115 -10.46 8.96 -12.59
CA TRP A 115 -11.80 8.45 -12.84
C TRP A 115 -12.85 9.56 -12.81
N ILE A 116 -13.82 9.44 -13.70
CA ILE A 116 -14.98 10.32 -13.80
C ILE A 116 -16.24 9.48 -13.53
N HIS A 117 -17.14 10.00 -12.71
CA HIS A 117 -18.40 9.35 -12.37
C HIS A 117 -19.55 10.35 -12.48
N PRO A 118 -20.18 10.47 -13.67
CA PRO A 118 -21.27 11.40 -13.90
C PRO A 118 -22.54 10.97 -13.16
N HIS A 119 -23.28 11.94 -12.64
CA HIS A 119 -24.63 11.69 -12.15
C HIS A 119 -25.58 11.46 -13.33
N ARG A 120 -26.51 10.51 -13.20
CA ARG A 120 -27.36 10.07 -14.33
C ARG A 120 -28.30 11.14 -14.88
N ASP A 121 -28.85 11.98 -14.00
CA ASP A 121 -29.96 12.89 -14.35
C ASP A 121 -29.64 14.37 -14.11
N ARG A 122 -28.37 14.73 -13.86
CA ARG A 122 -27.98 16.11 -13.49
C ARG A 122 -26.65 16.49 -14.11
N ASP A 123 -26.46 17.78 -14.34
CA ASP A 123 -25.17 18.35 -14.77
C ASP A 123 -24.17 18.40 -13.59
N VAL A 124 -23.89 17.22 -13.02
CA VAL A 124 -23.02 17.02 -11.87
C VAL A 124 -22.19 15.76 -12.08
N VAL A 125 -20.89 15.87 -11.83
CA VAL A 125 -19.94 14.77 -11.96
C VAL A 125 -18.98 14.76 -10.78
N LEU A 126 -18.68 13.56 -10.28
CA LEU A 126 -17.58 13.35 -9.35
C LEU A 126 -16.33 12.94 -10.12
N VAL A 127 -15.22 13.62 -9.84
CA VAL A 127 -13.91 13.32 -10.41
C VAL A 127 -12.96 12.86 -9.31
N LYS A 128 -12.40 11.67 -9.48
CA LYS A 128 -11.45 11.05 -8.57
C LYS A 128 -10.04 11.51 -8.92
N LEU A 129 -9.35 12.08 -7.95
CA LEU A 129 -7.95 12.46 -8.04
C LEU A 129 -7.07 11.21 -7.92
N ALA A 130 -5.94 11.18 -8.62
CA ALA A 130 -5.01 10.04 -8.53
C ALA A 130 -4.42 9.87 -7.12
N LEU A 131 -4.20 10.98 -6.41
CA LEU A 131 -3.72 11.01 -5.02
C LEU A 131 -4.66 11.83 -4.15
N ARG A 132 -4.55 11.68 -2.83
CA ARG A 132 -5.35 12.39 -1.84
C ARG A 132 -4.81 13.80 -1.57
N ALA A 133 -5.71 14.77 -1.56
CA ALA A 133 -5.49 16.16 -1.20
C ALA A 133 -5.62 16.39 0.32
N VAL A 134 -4.76 15.72 1.09
CA VAL A 134 -4.74 15.82 2.57
C VAL A 134 -4.33 17.22 3.03
N GLY A 135 -4.89 17.68 4.15
CA GLY A 135 -4.65 19.01 4.70
C GLY A 135 -5.55 20.10 4.13
N ILE A 136 -6.39 19.79 3.14
CA ILE A 136 -7.42 20.68 2.61
C ILE A 136 -8.78 20.22 3.11
N THR A 137 -9.49 21.08 3.83
CA THR A 137 -10.84 20.77 4.33
C THR A 137 -11.83 20.72 3.17
N PRO A 138 -12.51 19.59 2.90
CA PRO A 138 -13.54 19.52 1.87
C PRO A 138 -14.75 20.41 2.19
N ALA A 139 -15.48 20.80 1.15
CA ALA A 139 -16.75 21.50 1.26
C ALA A 139 -17.79 20.62 1.98
N VAL A 140 -18.55 21.23 2.89
CA VAL A 140 -19.72 20.58 3.48
C VAL A 140 -20.85 20.59 2.46
N VAL A 141 -21.36 19.43 2.07
CA VAL A 141 -22.54 19.33 1.20
C VAL A 141 -23.78 19.63 2.04
N GLY A 142 -24.47 20.73 1.74
CA GLY A 142 -25.70 21.11 2.42
C GLY A 142 -26.81 20.09 2.15
N SER A 143 -27.74 19.91 3.08
CA SER A 143 -28.90 19.01 2.94
C SER A 143 -30.24 19.76 2.85
N ALA A 144 -30.20 21.08 3.02
CA ALA A 144 -31.38 21.93 2.95
C ALA A 144 -31.61 22.44 1.52
N VAL A 145 -32.79 22.13 0.97
CA VAL A 145 -33.29 22.65 -0.30
C VAL A 145 -33.15 24.18 -0.31
N PRO A 146 -32.59 24.81 -1.36
CA PRO A 146 -32.60 26.26 -1.49
C PRO A 146 -34.02 26.80 -1.60
N ALA A 147 -34.26 27.98 -1.04
CA ALA A 147 -35.50 28.72 -1.23
C ALA A 147 -35.23 29.96 -2.10
N ALA A 148 -36.23 30.36 -2.90
CA ALA A 148 -36.18 31.62 -3.61
C ALA A 148 -35.99 32.78 -2.61
N GLY A 149 -35.02 33.66 -2.89
CA GLY A 149 -34.63 34.74 -1.99
C GLY A 149 -33.46 34.40 -1.05
N ASP A 150 -32.98 33.16 -1.00
CA ASP A 150 -31.81 32.79 -0.20
C ASP A 150 -30.59 33.62 -0.59
N ALA A 151 -29.91 34.19 0.41
CA ALA A 151 -28.63 34.87 0.22
C ALA A 151 -27.51 33.83 0.11
N LEU A 152 -26.84 33.81 -1.04
CA LEU A 152 -25.82 32.83 -1.41
C LEU A 152 -24.55 33.54 -1.92
N GLN A 153 -23.50 32.75 -2.15
CA GLN A 153 -22.24 33.19 -2.75
C GLN A 153 -21.88 32.24 -3.89
N VAL A 154 -21.54 32.76 -5.07
CA VAL A 154 -20.89 31.96 -6.12
C VAL A 154 -19.38 32.22 -6.08
N VAL A 155 -18.57 31.16 -6.13
CA VAL A 155 -17.11 31.24 -5.96
C VAL A 155 -16.41 30.45 -7.06
N GLY A 156 -15.46 31.05 -7.77
CA GLY A 156 -14.76 30.31 -8.83
C GLY A 156 -13.57 30.99 -9.49
N TYR A 157 -13.12 30.34 -10.55
CA TYR A 157 -11.97 30.69 -11.39
C TYR A 157 -12.38 31.03 -12.83
N GLY A 158 -13.66 31.32 -13.06
CA GLY A 158 -14.15 31.68 -14.39
C GLY A 158 -13.60 33.00 -14.88
N ARG A 159 -13.85 33.26 -16.15
CA ARG A 159 -13.54 34.53 -16.79
C ARG A 159 -14.21 35.68 -16.04
N THR A 160 -13.57 36.84 -16.04
CA THR A 160 -14.11 38.07 -15.46
C THR A 160 -14.51 39.07 -16.55
N ALA A 161 -15.00 40.26 -16.18
CA ALA A 161 -15.27 41.33 -17.15
C ALA A 161 -13.96 41.91 -17.77
N GLU A 162 -12.82 41.68 -17.12
CA GLU A 162 -11.53 42.30 -17.43
C GLU A 162 -10.43 41.27 -17.77
N GLN A 163 -10.54 40.02 -17.29
CA GLN A 163 -9.51 38.99 -17.41
C GLN A 163 -10.09 37.69 -18.00
N TRP A 164 -9.42 37.18 -19.04
CA TRP A 164 -9.84 35.96 -19.74
C TRP A 164 -9.71 34.69 -18.90
N ALA A 165 -8.62 34.58 -18.12
CA ALA A 165 -8.29 33.45 -17.26
C ALA A 165 -7.67 33.96 -15.96
N PRO A 166 -8.48 34.29 -14.94
CA PRO A 166 -7.97 34.78 -13.66
C PRO A 166 -7.16 33.70 -12.92
N ASN A 167 -6.01 34.11 -12.38
CA ASN A 167 -5.23 33.24 -11.49
C ASN A 167 -5.81 33.17 -10.09
N ARG A 168 -6.64 34.14 -9.68
CA ARG A 168 -7.18 34.24 -8.32
C ARG A 168 -8.66 33.89 -8.29
N VAL A 169 -9.05 33.12 -7.26
CA VAL A 169 -10.46 32.89 -6.95
C VAL A 169 -11.15 34.22 -6.65
N HIS A 170 -12.34 34.38 -7.22
CA HIS A 170 -13.24 35.49 -6.92
C HIS A 170 -14.59 34.96 -6.46
N ALA A 171 -15.30 35.79 -5.70
CA ALA A 171 -16.61 35.47 -5.15
C ALA A 171 -17.57 36.64 -5.31
N ALA A 172 -18.85 36.32 -5.56
CA ALA A 172 -19.91 37.31 -5.68
C ALA A 172 -21.15 36.93 -4.85
N PRO A 173 -21.77 37.91 -4.15
CA PRO A 173 -23.04 37.69 -3.48
C PRO A 173 -24.17 37.55 -4.50
N VAL A 174 -24.95 36.48 -4.38
CA VAL A 174 -26.08 36.17 -5.27
C VAL A 174 -27.32 35.83 -4.46
N VAL A 175 -28.49 35.92 -5.10
CA VAL A 175 -29.78 35.55 -4.51
C VAL A 175 -30.39 34.44 -5.34
N ALA A 176 -30.86 33.38 -4.67
CA ALA A 176 -31.55 32.29 -5.35
C ALA A 176 -32.87 32.76 -5.97
N GLY A 177 -33.09 32.39 -7.22
CA GLY A 177 -34.33 32.62 -7.96
C GLY A 177 -35.33 31.48 -7.79
N ALA A 178 -36.10 31.18 -8.85
CA ALA A 178 -37.01 30.05 -8.86
C ALA A 178 -36.24 28.73 -8.68
N VAL A 179 -36.80 27.83 -7.88
CA VAL A 179 -36.20 26.53 -7.52
C VAL A 179 -37.05 25.43 -8.12
N ASP A 180 -36.42 24.62 -8.98
CA ASP A 180 -37.01 23.45 -9.62
C ASP A 180 -36.52 22.15 -8.94
N ALA A 181 -37.00 21.01 -9.42
CA ALA A 181 -36.73 19.70 -8.83
C ALA A 181 -35.23 19.35 -8.71
N GLY A 182 -34.38 19.80 -9.64
CA GLY A 182 -32.94 19.51 -9.66
C GLY A 182 -32.03 20.71 -9.89
N SER A 183 -32.60 21.91 -10.02
CA SER A 183 -31.88 23.12 -10.39
C SER A 183 -32.52 24.36 -9.76
N PHE A 184 -31.80 25.48 -9.80
CA PHE A 184 -32.34 26.80 -9.49
C PHE A 184 -31.56 27.86 -10.26
N GLY A 185 -32.23 28.95 -10.62
CA GLY A 185 -31.56 30.14 -11.14
C GLY A 185 -31.04 31.01 -10.00
N TRP A 186 -30.11 31.92 -10.29
CA TRP A 186 -29.65 32.95 -9.35
C TRP A 186 -29.29 34.24 -10.06
N THR A 187 -29.39 35.35 -9.34
CA THR A 187 -29.02 36.70 -9.83
C THR A 187 -28.14 37.41 -8.81
N GLY A 188 -27.48 38.50 -9.20
CA GLY A 188 -26.67 39.29 -8.27
C GLY A 188 -27.49 39.88 -7.13
N ALA A 189 -26.96 39.82 -5.91
CA ALA A 189 -27.62 40.37 -4.73
C ALA A 189 -27.73 41.90 -4.82
N ASN A 190 -28.80 42.47 -4.27
CA ASN A 190 -29.04 43.92 -4.25
C ASN A 190 -29.02 44.59 -5.64
N GLY A 191 -29.36 43.83 -6.71
CA GLY A 191 -29.32 44.32 -8.09
C GLY A 191 -27.91 44.46 -8.66
N SER A 192 -26.91 43.80 -8.08
CA SER A 192 -25.54 43.78 -8.61
C SER A 192 -25.46 43.06 -9.94
N ASP A 193 -24.55 43.51 -10.80
CA ASP A 193 -24.44 43.06 -12.19
C ASP A 193 -23.58 41.78 -12.34
N VAL A 194 -23.97 40.70 -11.67
CA VAL A 194 -23.21 39.43 -11.59
C VAL A 194 -23.71 38.45 -12.65
N SER A 195 -22.78 37.79 -13.36
CA SER A 195 -23.06 36.75 -14.35
C SER A 195 -22.15 35.55 -14.17
N ALA A 196 -22.63 34.37 -14.52
CA ALA A 196 -21.77 33.22 -14.73
C ALA A 196 -21.00 33.36 -16.06
N CYS A 197 -19.68 33.23 -16.02
CA CYS A 197 -18.81 33.37 -17.18
C CYS A 197 -18.19 32.02 -17.58
N GLN A 198 -17.59 31.96 -18.78
CA GLN A 198 -16.84 30.77 -19.19
C GLN A 198 -15.78 30.42 -18.15
N GLY A 199 -15.75 29.16 -17.69
CA GLY A 199 -14.90 28.70 -16.59
C GLY A 199 -15.58 28.62 -15.23
N ASP A 200 -16.79 29.18 -15.08
CA ASP A 200 -17.61 29.03 -13.87
C ASP A 200 -18.52 27.80 -13.88
N ALA A 201 -18.52 27.01 -14.96
CA ALA A 201 -19.18 25.70 -14.94
C ALA A 201 -18.60 24.87 -13.79
N GLY A 202 -19.48 24.30 -12.96
CA GLY A 202 -19.14 23.59 -11.73
C GLY A 202 -18.76 24.47 -10.53
N ALA A 203 -18.83 25.81 -10.64
CA ALA A 203 -18.49 26.70 -9.52
C ALA A 203 -19.43 26.49 -8.32
N PRO A 204 -18.90 26.31 -7.09
CA PRO A 204 -19.75 26.13 -5.92
C PRO A 204 -20.59 27.37 -5.62
N VAL A 205 -21.89 27.14 -5.45
CA VAL A 205 -22.85 28.09 -4.88
C VAL A 205 -23.03 27.74 -3.41
N LEU A 206 -22.69 28.67 -2.53
CA LEU A 206 -22.50 28.45 -1.11
C LEU A 206 -23.51 29.25 -0.28
N ARG A 207 -24.01 28.63 0.79
CA ARG A 207 -24.71 29.31 1.89
C ARG A 207 -23.76 29.42 3.08
N THR A 208 -23.82 30.52 3.82
CA THR A 208 -23.14 30.62 5.12
C THR A 208 -24.10 30.17 6.22
N SER A 209 -23.76 29.08 6.90
CA SER A 209 -24.54 28.46 7.99
C SER A 209 -23.62 28.25 9.19
N GLY A 210 -23.96 28.83 10.35
CA GLY A 210 -23.15 28.71 11.57
C GLY A 210 -21.68 29.17 11.42
N GLY A 211 -21.42 30.13 10.52
CA GLY A 211 -20.06 30.60 10.20
C GLY A 211 -19.26 29.69 9.27
N ARG A 212 -19.87 28.63 8.71
CA ARG A 212 -19.26 27.72 7.73
C ARG A 212 -19.93 27.85 6.37
N ALA A 213 -19.17 27.61 5.30
CA ALA A 213 -19.71 27.53 3.95
C ALA A 213 -20.27 26.13 3.69
N GLU A 214 -21.54 26.06 3.27
CA GLU A 214 -22.23 24.84 2.84
C GLU A 214 -22.53 24.92 1.35
N LEU A 215 -22.22 23.85 0.60
CA LEU A 215 -22.52 23.73 -0.82
C LEU A 215 -24.02 23.53 -1.01
N VAL A 216 -24.65 24.43 -1.76
CA VAL A 216 -26.09 24.42 -2.10
C VAL A 216 -26.30 24.00 -3.55
N GLY A 217 -25.40 24.40 -4.44
CA GLY A 217 -25.44 24.01 -5.84
C GLY A 217 -24.11 24.14 -6.56
N LEU A 218 -24.09 23.70 -7.81
CA LEU A 218 -22.98 23.90 -8.74
C LEU A 218 -23.47 24.70 -9.93
N SER A 219 -22.83 25.84 -10.20
CA SER A 219 -23.17 26.68 -11.34
C SER A 219 -23.03 25.90 -12.66
N SER A 220 -24.07 25.87 -13.48
CA SER A 220 -24.05 25.28 -14.83
C SER A 220 -23.81 26.33 -15.93
N GLY A 221 -23.87 27.63 -15.57
CA GLY A 221 -23.70 28.80 -16.46
C GLY A 221 -25.01 29.59 -16.69
N ALA A 222 -24.93 30.84 -17.18
CA ALA A 222 -25.96 31.51 -18.00
C ALA A 222 -25.47 32.87 -18.56
N GLY A 223 -26.03 33.25 -19.73
CA GLY A 223 -26.10 34.63 -20.26
C GLY A 223 -24.82 35.33 -20.72
N GLN A 224 -23.67 35.03 -20.10
CA GLN A 224 -22.34 35.63 -20.34
C GLN A 224 -22.32 37.17 -20.32
N GLY A 225 -23.41 37.81 -19.92
CA GLY A 225 -23.57 39.24 -20.02
C GLY A 225 -22.55 39.95 -19.15
N GLY A 226 -21.76 40.83 -19.76
CA GLY A 226 -20.72 41.57 -19.05
C GLY A 226 -19.42 40.78 -18.80
N CYS A 227 -19.32 39.53 -19.24
CA CYS A 227 -18.06 38.79 -19.26
C CYS A 227 -17.15 39.33 -20.38
N LEU A 228 -15.83 39.27 -20.20
CA LEU A 228 -14.87 39.73 -21.22
C LEU A 228 -15.08 38.99 -22.55
N GLY A 229 -15.23 39.74 -23.63
CA GLY A 229 -15.42 39.19 -24.99
C GLY A 229 -16.85 38.70 -25.29
N ALA A 230 -17.80 38.84 -24.37
CA ALA A 230 -19.22 38.58 -24.61
C ALA A 230 -20.01 39.88 -24.87
N ALA A 231 -21.23 39.75 -25.39
CA ALA A 231 -22.12 40.89 -25.61
C ALA A 231 -22.49 41.57 -24.28
N GLY A 232 -22.27 42.89 -24.18
CA GLY A 232 -22.46 43.64 -22.94
C GLY A 232 -23.90 43.70 -22.45
N ASP A 233 -24.88 43.53 -23.36
CA ASP A 233 -26.33 43.49 -23.12
C ASP A 233 -26.89 42.07 -22.95
N GLY A 234 -26.02 41.05 -22.92
CA GLY A 234 -26.41 39.67 -22.64
C GLY A 234 -27.05 39.50 -21.25
N ALA A 235 -27.78 38.40 -21.08
CA ALA A 235 -28.45 38.07 -19.82
C ALA A 235 -27.46 37.97 -18.65
N ARG A 236 -27.93 38.37 -17.46
CA ARG A 236 -27.18 38.34 -16.20
C ARG A 236 -27.64 37.18 -15.33
N GLY A 237 -26.84 36.83 -14.32
CA GLY A 237 -27.09 35.71 -13.42
C GLY A 237 -26.51 34.39 -13.93
N GLY A 238 -27.05 33.29 -13.40
CA GLY A 238 -26.62 31.93 -13.73
C GLY A 238 -27.65 30.90 -13.28
N ASP A 239 -27.54 29.70 -13.83
CA ASP A 239 -28.24 28.52 -13.32
C ASP A 239 -27.30 27.67 -12.48
N ALA A 240 -27.86 26.86 -11.58
CA ALA A 240 -27.11 25.91 -10.77
C ALA A 240 -27.87 24.59 -10.61
N ALA A 241 -27.12 23.49 -10.65
CA ALA A 241 -27.61 22.16 -10.25
C ALA A 241 -27.63 22.04 -8.72
N ARG A 242 -28.73 21.52 -8.17
CA ARG A 242 -28.90 21.31 -6.72
C ARG A 242 -28.08 20.12 -6.21
N VAL A 243 -27.53 20.25 -5.01
CA VAL A 243 -26.74 19.17 -4.35
C VAL A 243 -27.37 18.61 -3.07
N ASP A 244 -28.49 19.16 -2.60
CA ASP A 244 -29.05 18.88 -1.27
C ASP A 244 -29.43 17.40 -1.04
N ASP A 245 -29.86 16.72 -2.10
CA ASP A 245 -30.22 15.32 -2.12
C ASP A 245 -29.14 14.42 -2.78
N LEU A 246 -27.96 14.97 -3.07
CA LEU A 246 -26.82 14.20 -3.63
C LEU A 246 -25.93 13.57 -2.56
N ALA A 247 -26.13 13.88 -1.28
CA ALA A 247 -25.24 13.42 -0.20
C ALA A 247 -25.13 11.89 -0.12
N SER A 248 -26.20 11.15 -0.43
CA SER A 248 -26.17 9.67 -0.46
C SER A 248 -25.34 9.13 -1.63
N TRP A 249 -25.50 9.72 -2.82
CA TRP A 249 -24.72 9.39 -4.01
C TRP A 249 -23.24 9.71 -3.80
N ILE A 250 -22.93 10.91 -3.28
CA ILE A 250 -21.55 11.32 -2.97
C ILE A 250 -20.91 10.35 -1.97
N ARG A 251 -21.59 9.99 -0.87
CA ARG A 251 -21.04 9.00 0.09
C ARG A 251 -20.81 7.61 -0.51
N THR A 252 -21.63 7.22 -1.49
CA THR A 252 -21.51 5.92 -2.16
C THR A 252 -20.35 5.88 -3.14
N VAL A 253 -20.15 6.96 -3.88
CA VAL A 253 -19.11 7.05 -4.93
C VAL A 253 -17.76 7.48 -4.33
N ALA A 254 -17.76 8.50 -3.48
CA ALA A 254 -16.58 9.09 -2.86
C ALA A 254 -16.27 8.50 -1.49
N SER A 255 -16.23 7.17 -1.39
CA SER A 255 -15.90 6.49 -0.14
C SER A 255 -14.41 6.64 0.19
N GLU A 256 -14.12 6.91 1.46
CA GLU A 256 -12.77 7.22 1.94
C GLU A 256 -12.14 6.02 2.66
N PRO A 257 -10.90 5.61 2.31
CA PRO A 257 -10.22 4.54 3.02
C PRO A 257 -10.26 4.68 4.54
N THR A 258 -10.62 3.59 5.21
CA THR A 258 -10.65 3.49 6.67
C THR A 258 -9.23 3.44 7.26
N THR A 259 -9.12 3.38 8.58
CA THR A 259 -7.84 3.14 9.27
C THR A 259 -7.48 1.65 9.34
N SER A 260 -8.38 0.74 8.94
CA SER A 260 -8.10 -0.70 8.88
C SER A 260 -7.43 -1.10 7.56
N PHE A 261 -6.74 -2.24 7.57
CA PHE A 261 -6.13 -2.82 6.39
C PHE A 261 -6.96 -3.98 5.85
N ALA A 262 -6.95 -4.13 4.53
CA ALA A 262 -7.57 -5.23 3.81
C ALA A 262 -6.58 -5.89 2.85
N GLN A 263 -6.91 -7.12 2.44
CA GLN A 263 -6.23 -7.82 1.37
C GLN A 263 -6.73 -7.33 0.01
N TYR A 264 -5.81 -7.04 -0.90
CA TYR A 264 -6.10 -6.63 -2.28
C TYR A 264 -5.80 -7.74 -3.30
N GLY A 265 -4.97 -8.71 -2.92
CA GLY A 265 -4.63 -9.85 -3.74
C GLY A 265 -3.62 -10.75 -3.04
N GLY A 266 -3.42 -11.95 -3.56
CA GLY A 266 -2.39 -12.84 -3.06
C GLY A 266 -2.28 -14.11 -3.91
N SER A 267 -1.17 -14.81 -3.72
CA SER A 267 -0.86 -16.07 -4.38
C SER A 267 -0.01 -16.94 -3.46
N VAL A 268 -0.14 -18.25 -3.60
CA VAL A 268 0.59 -19.28 -2.82
C VAL A 268 1.49 -20.15 -3.71
N THR A 269 1.68 -19.76 -4.97
CA THR A 269 2.51 -20.45 -5.96
C THR A 269 3.50 -19.51 -6.63
N GLY A 270 3.81 -18.40 -5.96
CA GLY A 270 4.61 -17.30 -6.51
C GLY A 270 3.76 -16.26 -7.24
N ILE A 271 4.40 -15.42 -8.05
CA ILE A 271 3.75 -14.29 -8.71
C ILE A 271 4.33 -14.06 -10.10
N GLY A 272 3.46 -13.94 -11.12
CA GLY A 272 3.88 -13.65 -12.49
C GLY A 272 4.94 -14.61 -13.05
N GLY A 273 4.86 -15.89 -12.69
CA GLY A 273 5.81 -16.93 -13.11
C GLY A 273 7.07 -17.06 -12.25
N TYR A 274 7.31 -16.14 -11.31
CA TYR A 274 8.38 -16.27 -10.33
C TYR A 274 7.87 -17.04 -9.10
N ASP A 275 8.50 -18.16 -8.76
CA ASP A 275 7.93 -19.15 -7.83
C ASP A 275 8.00 -18.79 -6.34
N LEU A 276 8.90 -17.88 -5.92
CA LEU A 276 9.16 -17.55 -4.50
C LEU A 276 9.55 -18.78 -3.63
N LYS A 277 10.11 -19.84 -4.23
CA LYS A 277 10.45 -21.11 -3.56
C LYS A 277 11.75 -21.09 -2.76
N ASP A 278 12.58 -20.06 -2.90
CA ASP A 278 13.88 -20.02 -2.24
C ASP A 278 13.89 -18.95 -1.15
N ASN A 279 14.46 -19.26 0.02
CA ASN A 279 14.55 -18.33 1.14
C ASN A 279 15.38 -17.07 0.82
N ARG A 280 16.18 -17.10 -0.26
CA ARG A 280 16.98 -15.97 -0.73
C ARG A 280 16.18 -14.98 -1.58
N ASP A 281 14.98 -15.32 -2.03
CA ASP A 281 14.21 -14.48 -2.95
C ASP A 281 13.95 -13.09 -2.37
N GLN A 282 14.19 -12.06 -3.18
CA GLN A 282 14.04 -10.65 -2.83
C GLN A 282 13.11 -9.94 -3.80
N ALA A 283 12.48 -8.86 -3.35
CA ALA A 283 11.61 -8.01 -4.17
C ALA A 283 11.99 -6.53 -4.04
N VAL A 284 11.87 -5.80 -5.16
CA VAL A 284 12.07 -4.35 -5.25
C VAL A 284 10.94 -3.78 -6.10
N ALA A 285 10.33 -2.68 -5.65
CA ALA A 285 9.38 -1.94 -6.48
C ALA A 285 10.18 -1.14 -7.53
N PHE A 286 9.75 -1.19 -8.79
CA PHE A 286 10.51 -0.64 -9.91
C PHE A 286 9.60 0.08 -10.92
N ASP A 287 10.10 1.15 -11.53
CA ASP A 287 9.43 1.88 -12.61
C ASP A 287 9.97 1.41 -13.97
N TYR A 288 9.49 0.24 -14.42
CA TYR A 288 9.98 -0.39 -15.65
C TYR A 288 9.63 0.40 -16.92
N ASP A 289 8.50 1.10 -16.93
CA ASP A 289 7.98 1.80 -18.10
C ASP A 289 8.25 3.30 -18.09
N HIS A 290 9.10 3.77 -17.17
CA HIS A 290 9.50 5.18 -17.03
C HIS A 290 8.28 6.10 -16.83
N SER A 291 7.24 5.63 -16.16
CA SER A 291 5.99 6.38 -15.96
C SER A 291 6.02 7.28 -14.73
N GLY A 292 7.05 7.18 -13.90
CA GLY A 292 7.14 7.77 -12.56
C GLY A 292 6.38 6.97 -11.50
N LYS A 293 6.06 5.70 -11.78
CA LYS A 293 5.22 4.86 -10.92
C LYS A 293 5.95 3.57 -10.57
N LEU A 294 6.05 3.28 -9.28
CA LEU A 294 6.65 2.05 -8.77
C LEU A 294 5.63 0.90 -8.75
N ASP A 295 5.08 0.59 -9.92
CA ASP A 295 3.97 -0.36 -10.12
C ASP A 295 4.40 -1.69 -10.79
N HIS A 296 5.71 -1.91 -10.94
CA HIS A 296 6.29 -3.18 -11.30
C HIS A 296 7.05 -3.79 -10.12
N LEU A 297 7.04 -5.12 -10.02
CA LEU A 297 7.84 -5.85 -9.03
C LEU A 297 9.02 -6.48 -9.73
N LEU A 298 10.23 -6.08 -9.35
CA LEU A 298 11.46 -6.80 -9.67
C LEU A 298 11.67 -7.86 -8.59
N LEU A 299 11.78 -9.12 -8.98
CA LEU A 299 11.99 -10.28 -8.13
C LEU A 299 13.30 -10.95 -8.52
N TYR A 300 14.18 -11.25 -7.58
CA TYR A 300 15.48 -11.86 -7.90
C TYR A 300 15.95 -12.83 -6.82
N ARG A 301 16.71 -13.85 -7.26
CA ARG A 301 17.30 -14.88 -6.41
C ARG A 301 18.83 -14.77 -6.45
N PRO A 302 19.44 -14.09 -5.46
CA PRO A 302 20.89 -13.95 -5.40
C PRO A 302 21.55 -15.32 -5.24
N GLY A 303 22.64 -15.57 -5.98
CA GLY A 303 23.32 -16.85 -6.01
C GLY A 303 22.73 -17.87 -7.00
N SER A 304 21.68 -17.50 -7.75
CA SER A 304 21.04 -18.41 -8.70
C SER A 304 20.77 -17.79 -10.07
N GLN A 305 21.19 -16.54 -10.30
CA GLN A 305 21.09 -15.85 -11.59
C GLN A 305 19.65 -15.51 -12.03
N ILE A 306 18.63 -15.84 -11.23
CA ILE A 306 17.23 -15.70 -11.61
C ILE A 306 16.74 -14.28 -11.27
N VAL A 307 16.10 -13.64 -12.24
CA VAL A 307 15.49 -12.31 -12.08
C VAL A 307 14.30 -12.15 -13.01
N PHE A 308 13.20 -11.64 -12.46
CA PHE A 308 11.94 -11.39 -13.15
C PHE A 308 11.51 -9.95 -12.85
N ILE A 309 10.81 -9.33 -13.80
CA ILE A 309 10.06 -8.10 -13.56
C ILE A 309 8.64 -8.38 -13.98
N VAL A 310 7.70 -8.21 -13.06
CA VAL A 310 6.29 -8.54 -13.28
C VAL A 310 5.40 -7.30 -13.16
N LYS A 311 4.37 -7.25 -14.00
CA LYS A 311 3.35 -6.19 -14.02
C LYS A 311 1.97 -6.76 -13.75
N ARG A 312 1.14 -6.00 -13.03
CA ARG A 312 -0.29 -6.30 -12.85
C ARG A 312 -1.05 -6.06 -14.16
N ARG A 313 -1.91 -7.00 -14.53
CA ARG A 313 -2.84 -6.89 -15.66
C ARG A 313 -4.18 -6.30 -15.21
N THR A 314 -5.00 -5.93 -16.18
CA THR A 314 -6.36 -5.41 -15.96
C THR A 314 -7.27 -6.42 -15.27
N ASP A 315 -7.07 -7.71 -15.50
CA ASP A 315 -7.78 -8.81 -14.82
C ASP A 315 -7.30 -9.06 -13.37
N GLY A 316 -6.27 -8.33 -12.93
CA GLY A 316 -5.67 -8.45 -11.60
C GLY A 316 -4.59 -9.51 -11.45
N THR A 317 -4.33 -10.31 -12.49
CA THR A 317 -3.19 -11.25 -12.50
C THR A 317 -1.87 -10.50 -12.70
N TYR A 318 -0.75 -11.14 -12.35
CA TYR A 318 0.58 -10.62 -12.66
C TYR A 318 1.22 -11.44 -13.78
N ALA A 319 2.06 -10.79 -14.57
CA ALA A 319 2.86 -11.46 -15.58
C ALA A 319 4.23 -10.86 -15.79
N PRO A 320 5.19 -11.67 -16.26
CA PRO A 320 6.53 -11.19 -16.54
C PRO A 320 6.49 -10.26 -17.75
N VAL A 321 7.02 -9.05 -17.55
CA VAL A 321 7.46 -8.17 -18.64
C VAL A 321 8.92 -8.42 -18.97
N PHE A 322 9.68 -8.95 -18.01
CA PHE A 322 11.05 -9.42 -18.17
C PHE A 322 11.27 -10.69 -17.32
N SER A 323 12.07 -11.63 -17.82
CA SER A 323 12.51 -12.81 -17.06
C SER A 323 13.85 -13.32 -17.61
N SER A 324 14.76 -13.68 -16.71
CA SER A 324 16.07 -14.23 -17.06
C SER A 324 16.55 -15.22 -16.00
N THR A 325 17.34 -16.20 -16.44
CA THR A 325 18.01 -17.21 -15.60
C THR A 325 19.54 -17.10 -15.68
N THR A 326 20.06 -16.04 -16.30
CA THR A 326 21.50 -15.79 -16.48
C THR A 326 21.90 -14.39 -16.00
N GLY A 327 21.12 -13.79 -15.09
CA GLY A 327 21.30 -12.42 -14.63
C GLY A 327 20.62 -11.37 -15.49
N ILE A 328 21.02 -10.10 -15.37
CA ILE A 328 20.39 -8.94 -16.02
C ILE A 328 21.44 -7.94 -16.49
N GLY A 329 21.33 -7.48 -17.74
CA GLY A 329 22.21 -6.44 -18.31
C GLY A 329 23.72 -6.75 -18.20
N GLY A 330 24.11 -8.02 -18.16
CA GLY A 330 25.50 -8.47 -17.98
C GLY A 330 25.91 -8.74 -16.54
N TYR A 331 25.13 -8.31 -15.54
CA TYR A 331 25.34 -8.67 -14.14
C TYR A 331 24.82 -10.08 -13.87
N ASP A 332 25.67 -10.98 -13.38
CA ASP A 332 25.38 -12.42 -13.37
C ASP A 332 24.40 -12.90 -12.28
N LEU A 333 24.29 -12.19 -11.14
CA LEU A 333 23.52 -12.62 -9.96
C LEU A 333 23.95 -14.00 -9.40
N LYS A 334 25.22 -14.39 -9.58
CA LYS A 334 25.78 -15.68 -9.14
C LYS A 334 26.20 -15.71 -7.67
N ASP A 335 26.26 -14.58 -6.99
CA ASP A 335 26.68 -14.52 -5.59
C ASP A 335 25.47 -14.32 -4.68
N GLY A 336 25.40 -15.09 -3.59
CA GLY A 336 24.31 -14.98 -2.61
C GLY A 336 24.25 -13.62 -1.90
N ARG A 337 25.30 -12.82 -2.02
CA ARG A 337 25.38 -11.45 -1.48
C ARG A 337 24.83 -10.39 -2.43
N ASP A 338 24.53 -10.73 -3.68
CA ASP A 338 24.09 -9.76 -4.69
C ASP A 338 22.81 -9.03 -4.25
N ARG A 339 22.79 -7.71 -4.45
CA ARG A 339 21.67 -6.83 -4.09
C ARG A 339 21.29 -5.92 -5.24
N ILE A 340 20.01 -5.58 -5.30
CA ILE A 340 19.44 -4.68 -6.31
C ILE A 340 18.64 -3.60 -5.58
N ILE A 341 18.79 -2.34 -5.99
CA ILE A 341 17.90 -1.24 -5.62
C ILE A 341 17.47 -0.47 -6.87
N ALA A 342 16.30 0.14 -6.83
CA ALA A 342 15.89 1.11 -7.84
C ALA A 342 16.57 2.47 -7.57
N PHE A 343 16.94 3.19 -8.63
CA PHE A 343 17.72 4.42 -8.56
C PHE A 343 17.31 5.39 -9.68
N ASP A 344 17.35 6.69 -9.41
CA ASP A 344 17.12 7.75 -10.42
C ASP A 344 18.45 8.28 -10.94
N HIS A 345 19.15 7.46 -11.74
CA HIS A 345 20.50 7.77 -12.23
C HIS A 345 20.57 9.08 -13.03
N THR A 346 19.49 9.45 -13.71
CA THR A 346 19.46 10.63 -14.60
C THR A 346 18.89 11.87 -13.92
N GLY A 347 18.42 11.77 -12.68
CA GLY A 347 17.73 12.87 -11.99
C GLY A 347 16.43 13.26 -12.71
N SER A 348 15.69 12.29 -13.24
CA SER A 348 14.43 12.50 -13.95
C SER A 348 13.22 12.62 -13.02
N GLY A 349 13.37 12.24 -11.75
CA GLY A 349 12.29 12.00 -10.79
C GLY A 349 11.69 10.60 -10.86
N LYS A 350 12.33 9.67 -11.59
CA LYS A 350 11.83 8.31 -11.82
C LYS A 350 12.86 7.29 -11.36
N LEU A 351 12.40 6.26 -10.67
CA LEU A 351 13.24 5.16 -10.18
C LEU A 351 13.29 4.03 -11.22
N ASP A 352 13.79 4.38 -12.40
CA ASP A 352 13.77 3.56 -13.62
C ASP A 352 15.13 2.98 -14.01
N HIS A 353 16.16 3.22 -13.19
CA HIS A 353 17.45 2.54 -13.25
C HIS A 353 17.60 1.53 -12.11
N LEU A 354 18.45 0.53 -12.33
CA LEU A 354 18.80 -0.46 -11.32
C LEU A 354 20.25 -0.31 -10.91
N LEU A 355 20.52 -0.15 -9.62
CA LEU A 355 21.86 -0.32 -9.05
C LEU A 355 21.98 -1.74 -8.50
N LEU A 356 22.93 -2.49 -9.03
CA LEU A 356 23.28 -3.83 -8.59
C LEU A 356 24.67 -3.80 -7.94
N TYR A 357 24.81 -4.42 -6.77
CA TYR A 357 26.10 -4.45 -6.07
C TYR A 357 26.33 -5.73 -5.28
N ARG A 358 27.61 -6.05 -5.09
CA ARG A 358 28.08 -7.22 -4.33
C ARG A 358 28.88 -6.76 -3.11
N PRO A 359 28.26 -6.66 -1.92
CA PRO A 359 28.98 -6.34 -0.69
C PRO A 359 30.02 -7.42 -0.38
N GLY A 360 31.25 -7.00 -0.10
CA GLY A 360 32.39 -7.89 0.07
C GLY A 360 32.98 -8.43 -1.24
N GLY A 361 32.45 -8.01 -2.38
CA GLY A 361 32.89 -8.41 -3.71
C GLY A 361 33.37 -7.26 -4.57
N GLN A 362 33.32 -6.02 -4.08
CA GLN A 362 33.78 -4.80 -4.77
C GLN A 362 33.02 -4.45 -6.06
N THR A 363 32.01 -5.22 -6.44
CA THR A 363 31.30 -5.03 -7.71
C THR A 363 30.11 -4.08 -7.56
N ALA A 364 29.99 -3.11 -8.47
CA ALA A 364 28.81 -2.23 -8.59
C ALA A 364 28.50 -1.96 -10.08
N TRP A 365 27.23 -2.06 -10.45
CA TRP A 365 26.71 -1.85 -11.80
C TRP A 365 25.46 -0.99 -11.74
N ILE A 366 25.29 -0.09 -12.71
CA ILE A 366 24.03 0.64 -12.92
C ILE A 366 23.52 0.29 -14.30
N LEU A 367 22.27 -0.16 -14.35
CA LEU A 367 21.60 -0.57 -15.56
C LEU A 367 20.48 0.42 -15.90
N GLU A 368 20.44 0.82 -17.17
CA GLU A 368 19.33 1.52 -17.79
C GLU A 368 18.44 0.51 -18.52
N HIS A 369 17.12 0.65 -18.39
CA HIS A 369 16.17 -0.09 -19.21
C HIS A 369 16.02 0.61 -20.58
N GLY A 370 16.41 -0.10 -21.64
CA GLY A 370 16.40 0.40 -23.02
C GLY A 370 15.12 0.02 -23.78
N ALA A 371 15.22 -0.06 -25.10
CA ALA A 371 14.09 -0.47 -25.94
C ALA A 371 13.69 -1.93 -25.69
N GLY A 372 12.39 -2.19 -25.64
CA GLY A 372 11.85 -3.54 -25.47
C GLY A 372 12.09 -4.09 -24.07
N ASN A 373 12.89 -5.16 -23.97
CA ASN A 373 13.22 -5.86 -22.71
C ASN A 373 14.73 -5.84 -22.43
N THR A 374 15.44 -4.83 -22.95
CA THR A 374 16.90 -4.77 -22.89
C THR A 374 17.36 -3.95 -21.68
N PHE A 375 18.38 -4.42 -20.98
CA PHE A 375 19.06 -3.68 -19.92
C PHE A 375 20.52 -3.45 -20.32
N ASN A 376 20.95 -2.19 -20.30
CA ASN A 376 22.29 -1.78 -20.69
C ASN A 376 23.05 -1.25 -19.48
N ALA A 377 24.31 -1.67 -19.31
CA ALA A 377 25.15 -1.13 -18.26
C ALA A 377 25.63 0.27 -18.63
N VAL A 378 25.15 1.29 -17.92
CA VAL A 378 25.61 2.69 -18.01
C VAL A 378 26.78 2.96 -17.06
N PHE A 379 26.93 2.13 -16.03
CA PHE A 379 28.10 2.10 -15.17
C PHE A 379 28.40 0.65 -14.77
N HIS A 380 29.68 0.28 -14.69
CA HIS A 380 30.11 -0.95 -14.04
C HIS A 380 31.53 -0.81 -13.51
N SER A 381 31.81 -1.43 -12.38
CA SER A 381 33.11 -1.42 -11.72
C SER A 381 33.30 -2.70 -10.89
N SER A 382 34.56 -3.15 -10.81
CA SER A 382 35.03 -4.23 -9.92
C SER A 382 35.91 -3.73 -8.78
N ALA A 383 35.97 -2.42 -8.56
CA ALA A 383 36.77 -1.75 -7.53
C ALA A 383 35.93 -0.82 -6.63
N GLY A 384 34.63 -1.07 -6.55
CA GLY A 384 33.67 -0.26 -5.84
C GLY A 384 33.10 0.89 -6.69
N ILE A 385 32.52 1.90 -6.03
CA ILE A 385 31.85 3.05 -6.68
C ILE A 385 32.16 4.34 -5.92
N GLY A 386 32.54 5.41 -6.63
CA GLY A 386 32.82 6.72 -6.02
C GLY A 386 33.81 6.68 -4.86
N GLU A 387 34.92 5.95 -5.03
CA GLU A 387 35.95 5.67 -4.01
C GLU A 387 35.47 4.87 -2.78
N TYR A 388 34.23 4.37 -2.78
CA TYR A 388 33.76 3.41 -1.79
C TYR A 388 34.03 1.99 -2.29
N ASP A 389 34.87 1.23 -1.59
CA ASP A 389 35.47 -0.02 -2.09
C ASP A 389 34.52 -1.22 -2.21
N LEU A 390 33.39 -1.24 -1.49
CA LEU A 390 32.48 -2.39 -1.39
C LEU A 390 33.15 -3.71 -0.96
N ASN A 391 34.23 -3.63 -0.16
CA ASN A 391 35.02 -4.79 0.27
C ASN A 391 34.49 -5.50 1.52
N SER A 392 33.43 -4.99 2.17
CA SER A 392 32.82 -5.60 3.34
C SER A 392 31.47 -6.21 3.02
N ALA A 393 31.20 -7.41 3.56
CA ALA A 393 29.89 -8.04 3.45
C ALA A 393 28.76 -7.22 4.12
N GLU A 394 29.14 -6.32 5.02
CA GLU A 394 28.20 -5.43 5.71
C GLU A 394 27.78 -4.22 4.87
N ASP A 395 28.48 -3.93 3.76
CA ASP A 395 28.22 -2.73 2.95
C ASP A 395 26.77 -2.65 2.48
N GLN A 396 26.18 -1.47 2.62
CA GLN A 396 24.80 -1.16 2.23
C GLN A 396 24.79 0.08 1.33
N ILE A 397 23.84 0.13 0.40
CA ILE A 397 23.59 1.29 -0.45
C ILE A 397 22.10 1.57 -0.48
N ILE A 398 21.72 2.84 -0.34
CA ILE A 398 20.36 3.35 -0.57
C ILE A 398 20.39 4.53 -1.54
N ALA A 399 19.30 4.74 -2.27
CA ALA A 399 19.06 5.98 -2.98
C ALA A 399 18.61 7.07 -2.01
N TYR A 400 19.01 8.32 -2.24
CA TYR A 400 18.78 9.44 -1.33
C TYR A 400 18.61 10.76 -2.10
N ASP A 401 17.80 11.68 -1.57
CA ASP A 401 17.62 13.03 -2.10
C ASP A 401 18.47 14.03 -1.30
N TYR A 402 19.78 14.06 -1.59
CA TYR A 402 20.73 14.91 -0.87
C TYR A 402 20.49 16.41 -1.10
N GLU A 403 20.03 16.78 -2.30
CA GLU A 403 19.87 18.17 -2.74
C GLU A 403 18.45 18.72 -2.53
N HIS A 404 17.57 17.99 -1.84
CA HIS A 404 16.19 18.39 -1.57
C HIS A 404 15.41 18.70 -2.86
N SER A 405 15.64 17.92 -3.90
CA SER A 405 15.09 18.12 -5.24
C SER A 405 13.74 17.40 -5.45
N GLY A 406 13.43 16.42 -4.59
CA GLY A 406 12.36 15.44 -4.78
C GLY A 406 12.79 14.20 -5.57
N LYS A 407 14.09 14.05 -5.85
CA LYS A 407 14.65 13.00 -6.70
C LYS A 407 15.64 12.17 -5.91
N LEU A 408 15.54 10.85 -6.04
CA LEU A 408 16.42 9.89 -5.38
C LEU A 408 17.64 9.59 -6.26
N ASP A 409 18.38 10.66 -6.60
CA ASP A 409 19.46 10.68 -7.60
C ASP A 409 20.87 10.71 -6.98
N HIS A 410 20.97 10.67 -5.65
CA HIS A 410 22.20 10.45 -4.92
C HIS A 410 22.24 9.04 -4.30
N LEU A 411 23.45 8.54 -4.05
CA LEU A 411 23.66 7.26 -3.36
C LEU A 411 24.27 7.50 -1.99
N LEU A 412 23.64 6.97 -0.94
CA LEU A 412 24.23 6.89 0.40
C LEU A 412 24.75 5.47 0.60
N LEU A 413 26.06 5.35 0.81
CA LEU A 413 26.77 4.12 1.09
C LEU A 413 27.24 4.11 2.54
N TYR A 414 27.08 3.00 3.24
CA TYR A 414 27.52 2.89 4.63
C TYR A 414 27.95 1.47 4.99
N ARG A 415 28.86 1.38 5.96
CA ARG A 415 29.34 0.14 6.55
C ARG A 415 28.94 0.10 8.02
N PRO A 416 27.83 -0.57 8.36
CA PRO A 416 27.45 -0.73 9.75
C PRO A 416 28.55 -1.53 10.48
N GLY A 417 28.78 -1.20 11.75
CA GLY A 417 29.85 -1.78 12.57
C GLY A 417 31.16 -0.99 12.56
N THR A 418 31.44 -0.18 11.53
CA THR A 418 32.72 0.54 11.43
C THR A 418 32.59 2.05 11.59
N GLY A 419 31.40 2.61 11.40
CA GLY A 419 31.19 4.05 11.39
C GLY A 419 31.45 4.74 10.04
N MET A 420 31.59 3.98 8.95
CA MET A 420 31.85 4.55 7.62
C MET A 420 30.54 4.94 6.94
N ALA A 421 30.47 6.15 6.39
CA ALA A 421 29.38 6.61 5.55
C ALA A 421 29.90 7.53 4.44
N ARG A 422 29.32 7.44 3.25
CA ARG A 422 29.65 8.27 2.08
C ARG A 422 28.40 8.59 1.29
N ILE A 423 28.30 9.80 0.74
CA ILE A 423 27.23 10.18 -0.18
C ILE A 423 27.85 10.57 -1.51
N LEU A 424 27.33 9.98 -2.58
CA LEU A 424 27.78 10.19 -3.95
C LEU A 424 26.72 10.94 -4.75
N ARG A 425 27.20 11.90 -5.52
CA ARG A 425 26.45 12.60 -6.56
C ARG A 425 26.87 12.06 -7.93
N HIS A 426 25.91 11.82 -8.82
CA HIS A 426 26.19 11.55 -10.24
C HIS A 426 26.45 12.85 -11.01
N ASN A 427 27.43 12.83 -11.92
CA ASN A 427 27.89 14.02 -12.65
C ASN A 427 27.37 14.09 -14.11
N GLY A 428 26.42 13.26 -14.51
CA GLY A 428 25.88 13.23 -15.89
C GLY A 428 26.78 12.56 -16.94
N ASN A 429 28.04 12.25 -16.60
CA ASN A 429 29.02 11.56 -17.45
C ASN A 429 29.41 10.18 -16.91
N ASP A 430 28.49 9.55 -16.18
CA ASP A 430 28.67 8.25 -15.51
C ASP A 430 29.82 8.19 -14.49
N THR A 431 30.27 9.37 -14.03
CA THR A 431 31.18 9.49 -12.88
C THR A 431 30.43 9.93 -11.63
N PHE A 432 31.02 9.61 -10.48
CA PHE A 432 30.49 9.94 -9.16
C PHE A 432 31.45 10.86 -8.42
N THR A 433 30.92 11.92 -7.82
CA THR A 433 31.64 12.79 -6.89
C THR A 433 31.16 12.54 -5.47
N THR A 434 32.11 12.44 -4.54
CA THR A 434 31.79 12.34 -3.12
C THR A 434 31.42 13.72 -2.57
N VAL A 435 30.19 13.85 -2.07
CA VAL A 435 29.68 15.08 -1.45
C VAL A 435 29.69 15.01 0.08
N PHE A 436 29.75 13.80 0.65
CA PHE A 436 29.92 13.58 2.09
C PHE A 436 30.75 12.31 2.31
N ALA A 437 31.67 12.30 3.28
CA ALA A 437 32.43 11.11 3.65
C ALA A 437 32.88 11.14 5.11
N THR A 438 32.76 10.00 5.78
CA THR A 438 33.38 9.70 7.08
C THR A 438 33.96 8.29 7.03
N ALA A 439 35.15 8.10 7.61
CA ALA A 439 35.79 6.79 7.68
C ALA A 439 35.30 5.96 8.86
N ASP A 440 35.08 6.61 10.01
CA ASP A 440 34.73 5.97 11.29
C ASP A 440 33.83 6.84 12.21
N GLY A 441 33.38 7.99 11.73
CA GLY A 441 32.68 9.02 12.50
C GLY A 441 31.16 8.91 12.47
N GLY A 442 30.60 8.03 11.65
CA GLY A 442 29.16 7.92 11.41
C GLY A 442 28.59 9.11 10.65
N ILE A 443 27.34 9.49 10.92
CA ILE A 443 26.65 10.61 10.26
C ILE A 443 25.72 11.33 11.24
N GLY A 444 25.80 12.67 11.28
CA GLY A 444 24.94 13.53 12.11
C GLY A 444 24.91 13.20 13.61
N GLY A 445 26.00 12.62 14.14
CA GLY A 445 26.11 12.17 15.53
C GLY A 445 25.72 10.70 15.77
N TYR A 446 25.07 10.04 14.82
CA TYR A 446 24.81 8.61 14.87
C TYR A 446 26.07 7.84 14.45
N ASN A 447 26.62 7.00 15.33
CA ASN A 447 27.98 6.48 15.17
C ASN A 447 28.17 5.38 14.11
N LEU A 448 27.10 4.68 13.69
CA LEU A 448 27.15 3.54 12.75
C LEU A 448 28.12 2.41 13.17
N LYS A 449 28.38 2.26 14.48
CA LYS A 449 29.36 1.29 15.03
C LYS A 449 28.76 -0.07 15.40
N ASP A 450 27.48 -0.30 15.14
CA ASP A 450 26.86 -1.61 15.30
C ASP A 450 26.53 -2.20 13.93
N ALA A 451 26.85 -3.48 13.71
CA ALA A 451 26.59 -4.17 12.45
C ALA A 451 25.10 -4.24 12.09
N LYS A 452 24.21 -4.03 13.07
CA LYS A 452 22.76 -4.00 12.87
C LYS A 452 22.26 -2.63 12.43
N ASP A 453 23.08 -1.59 12.44
CA ASP A 453 22.66 -0.23 12.08
C ASP A 453 22.10 -0.19 10.64
N ARG A 454 20.93 0.43 10.48
CA ARG A 454 20.23 0.57 9.20
C ARG A 454 19.89 2.03 8.94
N ILE A 455 19.81 2.39 7.67
CA ILE A 455 19.45 3.73 7.20
C ILE A 455 18.40 3.62 6.08
N ILE A 456 17.38 4.47 6.12
CA ILE A 456 16.41 4.67 5.03
C ILE A 456 16.21 6.16 4.76
N ALA A 457 15.84 6.50 3.52
CA ALA A 457 15.37 7.83 3.16
C ALA A 457 13.91 8.04 3.61
N PHE A 458 13.56 9.25 4.03
CA PHE A 458 12.25 9.57 4.61
C PHE A 458 11.84 11.02 4.32
N ASP A 459 10.55 11.27 4.06
CA ASP A 459 10.02 12.63 3.89
C ASP A 459 9.46 13.15 5.22
N TYR A 460 10.37 13.53 6.12
CA TYR A 460 10.02 13.97 7.48
C TYR A 460 9.09 15.19 7.52
N THR A 461 9.21 16.07 6.52
CA THR A 461 8.47 17.34 6.46
C THR A 461 7.18 17.25 5.63
N SER A 462 6.85 16.08 5.06
CA SER A 462 5.71 15.89 4.15
C SER A 462 5.78 16.86 2.96
N SER A 463 6.99 17.11 2.45
CA SER A 463 7.26 18.04 1.35
C SER A 463 7.14 17.39 -0.03
N GLY A 464 7.12 16.06 -0.09
CA GLY A 464 7.29 15.24 -1.29
C GLY A 464 8.75 14.88 -1.58
N LYS A 465 9.65 15.10 -0.62
CA LYS A 465 11.10 14.92 -0.78
C LYS A 465 11.64 13.97 0.28
N PRO A 466 12.14 12.78 -0.08
CA PRO A 466 12.77 11.86 0.87
C PRO A 466 14.20 12.31 1.25
N ASP A 467 14.32 13.53 1.78
CA ASP A 467 15.57 14.26 2.03
C ASP A 467 16.02 14.23 3.50
N HIS A 468 15.34 13.41 4.33
CA HIS A 468 15.77 13.08 5.67
C HIS A 468 16.21 11.61 5.75
N LEU A 469 17.03 11.29 6.75
CA LEU A 469 17.50 9.94 6.99
C LEU A 469 16.92 9.42 8.31
N VAL A 470 16.29 8.25 8.28
CA VAL A 470 15.96 7.50 9.50
C VAL A 470 17.05 6.48 9.73
N LEU A 471 17.71 6.56 10.89
CA LEU A 471 18.73 5.61 11.32
C LEU A 471 18.21 4.84 12.53
N TYR A 472 18.35 3.52 12.51
CA TYR A 472 17.87 2.70 13.60
C TYR A 472 18.73 1.46 13.83
N ARG A 473 18.65 0.93 15.05
CA ARG A 473 19.36 -0.28 15.49
C ARG A 473 18.37 -1.33 15.97
N PRO A 474 18.01 -2.32 15.12
CA PRO A 474 17.22 -3.47 15.53
C PRO A 474 17.88 -4.21 16.70
N GLY A 475 17.14 -4.42 17.78
CA GLY A 475 17.64 -5.03 19.00
C GLY A 475 18.45 -4.10 19.91
N GLY A 476 18.59 -2.83 19.54
CA GLY A 476 19.32 -1.82 20.31
C GLY A 476 18.49 -0.60 20.70
N GLU A 477 17.17 -0.65 20.50
CA GLU A 477 16.18 0.37 20.92
C GLU A 477 16.41 1.77 20.33
N THR A 478 17.40 1.97 19.46
CA THR A 478 17.83 3.30 19.04
C THR A 478 17.19 3.69 17.71
N ALA A 479 16.63 4.89 17.64
CA ALA A 479 16.07 5.49 16.42
C ALA A 479 16.37 6.98 16.36
N TRP A 480 16.86 7.44 15.21
CA TRP A 480 17.21 8.83 14.93
C TRP A 480 16.59 9.25 13.61
N VAL A 481 16.24 10.54 13.50
CA VAL A 481 15.95 11.17 12.21
C VAL A 481 16.92 12.33 12.03
N LEU A 482 17.65 12.31 10.93
CA LEU A 482 18.60 13.35 10.56
C LEU A 482 18.04 14.22 9.45
N GLU A 483 18.26 15.51 9.59
CA GLU A 483 18.05 16.53 8.56
C GLU A 483 19.42 16.91 7.97
N HIS A 484 19.47 17.03 6.64
CA HIS A 484 20.59 17.64 5.94
C HIS A 484 20.44 19.18 5.98
N GLY A 485 21.41 19.85 6.60
CA GLY A 485 21.43 21.30 6.79
C GLY A 485 22.25 22.04 5.75
N ALA A 486 22.76 23.22 6.11
CA ALA A 486 23.63 23.98 5.22
C ALA A 486 24.98 23.26 5.00
N GLY A 487 25.50 23.34 3.77
CA GLY A 487 26.75 22.69 3.38
C GLY A 487 26.59 21.18 3.33
N ASN A 488 27.48 20.44 3.99
CA ASN A 488 27.46 18.97 4.06
C ASN A 488 27.20 18.47 5.49
N THR A 489 26.42 19.24 6.27
CA THR A 489 26.20 18.96 7.69
C THR A 489 24.87 18.25 7.92
N PHE A 490 24.90 17.26 8.82
CA PHE A 490 23.71 16.54 9.26
C PHE A 490 23.47 16.81 10.74
N ARG A 491 22.21 16.99 11.12
CA ARG A 491 21.81 17.15 12.53
C ARG A 491 20.61 16.27 12.86
N ALA A 492 20.54 15.79 14.10
CA ALA A 492 19.37 15.07 14.58
C ALA A 492 18.21 16.03 14.84
N VAL A 493 17.09 15.79 14.14
CA VAL A 493 15.79 16.43 14.44
C VAL A 493 14.94 15.57 15.37
N PHE A 494 15.23 14.27 15.41
CA PHE A 494 14.71 13.32 16.37
C PHE A 494 15.82 12.36 16.80
N ASN A 495 15.88 12.00 18.08
CA ASN A 495 16.68 10.89 18.56
C ASN A 495 16.04 10.28 19.80
N SER A 496 16.15 8.97 19.92
CA SER A 496 15.62 8.19 21.04
C SER A 496 16.47 6.94 21.24
N ALA A 497 16.63 6.56 22.51
CA ALA A 497 17.25 5.31 22.94
C ALA A 497 16.22 4.32 23.54
N ALA A 498 14.93 4.56 23.32
CA ALA A 498 13.81 3.77 23.85
C ALA A 498 12.75 3.48 22.77
N GLY A 499 13.20 3.30 21.53
CA GLY A 499 12.37 3.08 20.36
C GLY A 499 11.83 4.37 19.74
N ILE A 500 10.76 4.26 18.97
CA ILE A 500 10.13 5.39 18.26
C ILE A 500 8.61 5.26 18.29
N GLY A 501 7.91 6.32 18.71
CA GLY A 501 6.44 6.38 18.70
C GLY A 501 5.72 5.24 19.44
N GLY A 502 6.37 4.66 20.45
CA GLY A 502 5.86 3.51 21.23
C GLY A 502 6.33 2.14 20.74
N TYR A 503 6.96 2.06 19.57
CA TYR A 503 7.59 0.84 19.07
C TYR A 503 9.00 0.68 19.64
N ASP A 504 9.28 -0.40 20.36
CA ASP A 504 10.46 -0.54 21.23
C ASP A 504 11.81 -0.76 20.52
N LEU A 505 11.82 -1.30 19.29
CA LEU A 505 13.03 -1.71 18.56
C LEU A 505 13.92 -2.72 19.31
N LYS A 506 13.33 -3.53 20.20
CA LYS A 506 14.05 -4.53 21.02
C LYS A 506 14.38 -5.82 20.29
N SER A 507 13.75 -6.09 19.14
CA SER A 507 14.03 -7.29 18.37
C SER A 507 15.04 -6.99 17.27
N THR A 508 16.00 -7.89 17.08
CA THR A 508 16.92 -7.83 15.93
C THR A 508 16.20 -8.05 14.60
N ALA A 509 14.96 -8.54 14.62
CA ALA A 509 14.13 -8.69 13.43
C ALA A 509 13.46 -7.38 13.01
N ASP A 510 13.41 -6.36 13.87
CA ASP A 510 12.67 -5.12 13.60
C ASP A 510 13.13 -4.42 12.33
N GLN A 511 12.17 -4.07 11.46
CA GLN A 511 12.38 -3.35 10.21
C GLN A 511 11.61 -2.04 10.22
N ILE A 512 12.16 -1.01 9.57
CA ILE A 512 11.49 0.25 9.30
C ILE A 512 11.56 0.54 7.80
N ILE A 513 10.42 0.89 7.19
CA ILE A 513 10.32 1.37 5.80
C ILE A 513 9.48 2.65 5.75
N ALA A 514 9.84 3.56 4.84
CA ALA A 514 9.06 4.76 4.58
C ALA A 514 7.82 4.41 3.75
N TYR A 515 6.67 5.03 4.06
CA TYR A 515 5.37 4.61 3.55
C TYR A 515 4.42 5.80 3.32
N ASP A 516 3.65 5.73 2.23
CA ASP A 516 2.61 6.71 1.89
C ASP A 516 1.23 6.26 2.41
N TYR A 517 1.08 6.22 3.73
CA TYR A 517 -0.14 5.71 4.39
C TYR A 517 -1.41 6.49 4.03
N GLU A 518 -1.27 7.80 3.80
CA GLU A 518 -2.40 8.68 3.48
C GLU A 518 -2.62 8.84 1.96
N HIS A 519 -1.91 8.05 1.15
CA HIS A 519 -2.00 8.05 -0.33
C HIS A 519 -1.89 9.46 -0.93
N THR A 520 -0.92 10.21 -0.42
CA THR A 520 -0.62 11.58 -0.81
C THR A 520 0.52 11.68 -1.81
N GLY A 521 1.16 10.58 -2.18
CA GLY A 521 2.39 10.54 -2.97
C GLY A 521 3.64 10.94 -2.17
N ARG A 522 3.57 10.91 -0.84
CA ARG A 522 4.68 11.30 0.04
C ARG A 522 5.03 10.17 0.99
N LEU A 523 6.31 9.87 1.14
CA LEU A 523 6.80 8.83 2.04
C LEU A 523 7.02 9.39 3.45
N ASP A 524 5.96 9.92 4.04
CA ASP A 524 5.96 10.72 5.27
C ASP A 524 5.43 9.96 6.51
N HIS A 525 5.12 8.67 6.34
CA HIS A 525 4.87 7.75 7.45
C HIS A 525 5.94 6.67 7.53
N LEU A 526 6.11 6.07 8.70
CA LEU A 526 6.99 4.92 8.90
C LEU A 526 6.14 3.68 9.13
N LEU A 527 6.33 2.64 8.32
CA LEU A 527 5.89 1.29 8.64
C LEU A 527 7.01 0.58 9.41
N LEU A 528 6.71 0.16 10.63
CA LEU A 528 7.59 -0.67 11.45
C LEU A 528 6.98 -2.05 11.55
N TYR A 529 7.78 -3.10 11.33
CA TYR A 529 7.28 -4.47 11.45
C TYR A 529 8.33 -5.44 12.01
N ARG A 530 7.83 -6.48 12.67
CA ARG A 530 8.62 -7.56 13.27
C ARG A 530 8.27 -8.89 12.63
N PRO A 531 9.01 -9.34 11.60
CA PRO A 531 8.86 -10.69 11.09
C PRO A 531 9.23 -11.70 12.19
N GLY A 532 8.45 -12.77 12.34
CA GLY A 532 8.57 -13.70 13.47
C GLY A 532 7.82 -13.26 14.73
N GLY A 533 7.45 -11.98 14.83
CA GLY A 533 6.81 -11.39 16.01
C GLY A 533 5.41 -10.84 15.76
N LYS A 534 4.84 -11.07 14.56
CA LYS A 534 3.45 -10.72 14.18
C LYS A 534 3.10 -9.24 14.32
N THR A 535 4.08 -8.36 14.51
CA THR A 535 3.83 -6.97 14.91
C THR A 535 4.01 -6.04 13.73
N ALA A 536 3.05 -5.13 13.52
CA ALA A 536 3.12 -4.08 12.51
C ALA A 536 2.54 -2.76 13.05
N TRP A 537 3.26 -1.65 12.89
CA TRP A 537 2.90 -0.32 13.35
C TRP A 537 3.09 0.67 12.22
N ILE A 538 2.22 1.67 12.13
CA ILE A 538 2.41 2.80 11.23
C ILE A 538 2.44 4.07 12.08
N LEU A 539 3.56 4.79 11.99
CA LEU A 539 3.79 6.02 12.71
C LEU A 539 3.67 7.21 11.78
N LYS A 540 3.04 8.26 12.30
CA LYS A 540 2.99 9.58 11.68
C LYS A 540 3.85 10.54 12.49
N HIS A 541 4.61 11.38 11.79
CA HIS A 541 5.28 12.53 12.42
C HIS A 541 4.24 13.62 12.75
N GLY A 542 4.21 14.05 14.01
CA GLY A 542 3.32 15.06 14.56
C GLY A 542 4.05 16.30 15.06
N ALA A 543 3.32 17.21 15.71
CA ALA A 543 3.91 18.43 16.25
C ALA A 543 5.02 18.14 17.28
N GLY A 544 6.05 19.00 17.31
CA GLY A 544 7.13 18.93 18.29
C GLY A 544 8.09 17.75 18.09
N ASN A 545 8.31 17.30 16.85
CA ASN A 545 9.19 16.18 16.50
C ASN A 545 8.77 14.84 17.15
N SER A 546 7.47 14.67 17.39
CA SER A 546 6.93 13.46 17.99
C SER A 546 6.43 12.49 16.92
N PHE A 547 6.50 11.18 17.20
CA PHE A 547 5.90 10.15 16.37
C PHE A 547 4.72 9.52 17.11
N THR A 548 3.60 9.36 16.43
CA THR A 548 2.39 8.76 16.99
C THR A 548 1.88 7.63 16.10
N ALA A 549 1.46 6.52 16.72
CA ALA A 549 0.87 5.41 15.98
C ALA A 549 -0.51 5.82 15.42
N VAL A 550 -0.67 5.70 14.10
CA VAL A 550 -1.97 5.82 13.40
C VAL A 550 -2.56 4.44 13.09
N PHE A 551 -1.74 3.40 13.18
CA PHE A 551 -2.13 2.00 13.13
C PHE A 551 -1.13 1.18 13.97
N HIS A 552 -1.64 0.15 14.65
CA HIS A 552 -0.80 -0.90 15.24
C HIS A 552 -1.55 -2.22 15.26
N SER A 553 -0.82 -3.33 15.18
CA SER A 553 -1.37 -4.67 15.25
C SER A 553 -0.32 -5.63 15.78
N SER A 554 -0.76 -6.63 16.55
CA SER A 554 0.04 -7.74 17.06
C SER A 554 -0.30 -9.07 16.36
N THR A 555 -1.05 -9.03 15.27
CA THR A 555 -1.49 -10.21 14.50
C THR A 555 -1.17 -10.09 13.00
N GLY A 556 -0.22 -9.22 12.66
CA GLY A 556 0.17 -8.91 11.30
C GLY A 556 -0.56 -7.69 10.73
N ILE A 557 -0.58 -7.55 9.41
CA ILE A 557 -1.16 -6.40 8.71
C ILE A 557 -2.03 -6.85 7.54
N GLY A 558 -3.30 -6.43 7.56
CA GLY A 558 -4.27 -6.68 6.49
C GLY A 558 -4.43 -8.13 6.05
N GLY A 559 -4.32 -9.06 7.00
CA GLY A 559 -4.43 -10.51 6.79
C GLY A 559 -3.09 -11.24 6.59
N TYR A 560 -1.98 -10.52 6.42
CA TYR A 560 -0.64 -11.11 6.41
C TYR A 560 -0.05 -11.19 7.82
N ASN A 561 0.18 -12.40 8.34
CA ASN A 561 0.37 -12.64 9.78
C ASN A 561 1.74 -12.22 10.38
N LEU A 562 2.78 -12.00 9.57
CA LEU A 562 4.15 -11.68 10.03
C LEU A 562 4.74 -12.71 11.02
N GLU A 563 4.31 -13.96 10.93
CA GLU A 563 4.67 -15.02 11.89
C GLU A 563 6.05 -15.61 11.68
N LEU A 564 6.64 -15.46 10.48
CA LEU A 564 7.91 -16.11 10.16
C LEU A 564 9.02 -15.07 10.00
N ALA A 565 10.23 -15.38 10.49
CA ALA A 565 11.38 -14.48 10.45
C ALA A 565 11.82 -14.11 9.01
N LYS A 566 11.42 -14.93 8.04
CA LYS A 566 11.65 -14.72 6.61
C LYS A 566 10.62 -13.80 5.94
N ASP A 567 9.58 -13.38 6.66
CA ASP A 567 8.57 -12.46 6.12
C ASP A 567 9.21 -11.11 5.75
N ARG A 568 8.81 -10.57 4.61
CA ARG A 568 9.33 -9.32 4.05
C ARG A 568 8.18 -8.45 3.56
N ILE A 569 8.34 -7.14 3.69
CA ILE A 569 7.39 -6.15 3.20
C ILE A 569 8.15 -5.06 2.45
N ILE A 570 7.65 -4.69 1.27
CA ILE A 570 8.05 -3.46 0.56
C ILE A 570 6.82 -2.60 0.28
N THR A 571 7.03 -1.31 0.10
CA THR A 571 5.98 -0.37 -0.33
C THR A 571 5.88 -0.34 -1.85
N PHE A 572 4.65 -0.28 -2.37
CA PHE A 572 4.34 -0.53 -3.77
C PHE A 572 3.20 0.36 -4.26
N ASP A 573 3.29 0.87 -5.50
CA ASP A 573 2.22 1.64 -6.14
C ASP A 573 1.22 0.70 -6.83
N PHE A 574 0.44 0.00 -6.03
CA PHE A 574 -0.52 -1.01 -6.52
C PHE A 574 -1.57 -0.47 -7.50
N LEU A 575 -1.91 0.82 -7.39
CA LEU A 575 -2.94 1.47 -8.20
C LEU A 575 -2.36 2.24 -9.39
N SER A 576 -1.03 2.25 -9.57
CA SER A 576 -0.36 3.01 -10.64
C SER A 576 -0.73 4.51 -10.59
N THR A 577 -0.70 5.11 -9.40
CA THR A 577 -1.09 6.50 -9.13
C THR A 577 0.06 7.45 -8.86
N GLY A 578 1.28 6.93 -8.72
CA GLY A 578 2.49 7.63 -8.31
C GLY A 578 2.77 7.58 -6.79
N GLY A 579 1.91 6.94 -6.00
CA GLY A 579 2.07 6.84 -4.54
C GLY A 579 2.24 5.40 -4.06
N GLN A 580 3.26 5.12 -3.24
CA GLN A 580 3.50 3.79 -2.67
C GLN A 580 2.59 3.52 -1.46
N SER A 581 1.27 3.56 -1.69
CA SER A 581 0.22 3.49 -0.67
C SER A 581 -0.20 2.08 -0.29
N HIS A 582 0.31 1.07 -0.99
CA HIS A 582 0.06 -0.34 -0.71
C HIS A 582 1.35 -1.07 -0.36
N LEU A 583 1.20 -2.25 0.20
CA LEU A 583 2.29 -3.11 0.64
C LEU A 583 2.29 -4.39 -0.17
N PHE A 584 3.47 -4.76 -0.66
CA PHE A 584 3.74 -6.12 -1.12
C PHE A 584 4.45 -6.87 -0.01
N ALA A 585 3.72 -7.79 0.62
CA ALA A 585 4.27 -8.71 1.61
C ALA A 585 4.53 -10.06 0.94
N TYR A 586 5.68 -10.66 1.19
CA TYR A 586 6.04 -11.94 0.60
C TYR A 586 6.80 -12.82 1.58
N ARG A 587 6.65 -14.13 1.37
CA ARG A 587 7.33 -15.15 2.15
C ARG A 587 8.22 -16.00 1.24
N PRO A 588 9.52 -15.68 1.14
CA PRO A 588 10.45 -16.48 0.37
C PRO A 588 10.54 -17.89 0.97
N GLY A 589 10.76 -18.90 0.13
CA GLY A 589 10.72 -20.31 0.52
C GLY A 589 9.31 -20.94 0.48
N ASP A 590 8.27 -20.16 0.80
CA ASP A 590 6.90 -20.66 0.92
C ASP A 590 6.00 -20.22 -0.24
N GLN A 591 6.58 -19.57 -1.26
CA GLN A 591 5.87 -19.20 -2.49
C GLN A 591 4.80 -18.11 -2.30
N ILE A 592 4.72 -17.48 -1.12
CA ILE A 592 3.62 -16.56 -0.81
C ILE A 592 3.93 -15.16 -1.32
N ALA A 593 3.02 -14.63 -2.12
CA ALA A 593 2.93 -13.24 -2.54
C ALA A 593 1.61 -12.65 -2.02
N TYR A 594 1.63 -11.44 -1.46
CA TYR A 594 0.46 -10.86 -0.80
C TYR A 594 0.42 -9.34 -0.96
N PHE A 595 -0.75 -8.79 -1.29
CA PHE A 595 -0.97 -7.36 -1.43
C PHE A 595 -1.96 -6.88 -0.37
N THR A 596 -1.58 -5.83 0.36
CA THR A 596 -2.44 -5.22 1.37
C THR A 596 -2.36 -3.69 1.38
N GLY A 597 -3.42 -3.04 1.81
CA GLY A 597 -3.55 -1.58 1.90
C GLY A 597 -4.76 -1.20 2.75
N ARG A 598 -5.04 0.10 2.88
CA ARG A 598 -6.17 0.62 3.68
C ARG A 598 -7.52 0.24 3.05
N ALA A 599 -8.45 -0.31 3.85
CA ALA A 599 -9.73 -0.80 3.36
C ALA A 599 -10.67 0.33 2.89
N LEU A 600 -11.42 0.12 1.80
CA LEU A 600 -12.42 1.06 1.27
C LEU A 600 -13.84 0.82 1.83
N PRO A 601 -14.65 1.86 2.12
CA PRO A 601 -16.07 1.74 2.50
C PRO A 601 -17.05 1.59 1.31
N PRO A 602 -18.33 1.21 1.56
CA PRO A 602 -18.84 0.69 2.81
C PRO A 602 -18.10 -0.61 3.07
N VAL A 603 -17.73 -0.91 4.31
CA VAL A 603 -16.99 -2.12 4.60
C VAL A 603 -17.96 -3.30 4.35
N ARG A 604 -18.15 -3.66 3.07
CA ARG A 604 -18.17 -5.04 2.66
C ARG A 604 -16.76 -5.49 3.03
N VAL A 605 -16.59 -5.79 4.33
CA VAL A 605 -16.09 -7.10 4.67
C VAL A 605 -17.09 -7.95 3.92
N VAL A 606 -16.74 -8.32 2.70
CA VAL A 606 -17.11 -9.65 2.29
C VAL A 606 -16.42 -10.43 3.40
N PRO A 607 -17.11 -10.97 4.44
CA PRO A 607 -16.58 -12.20 4.97
C PRO A 607 -16.36 -13.00 3.70
N VAL A 608 -15.11 -13.26 3.35
CA VAL A 608 -14.80 -14.10 2.22
C VAL A 608 -15.25 -15.48 2.66
N THR A 609 -16.56 -15.68 2.65
CA THR A 609 -17.17 -16.95 2.39
C THR A 609 -16.92 -17.15 0.91
N VAL A 610 -15.74 -17.69 0.60
CA VAL A 610 -15.68 -18.61 -0.53
C VAL A 610 -16.78 -19.60 -0.21
N THR A 611 -17.85 -19.64 -1.00
CA THR A 611 -18.92 -20.61 -0.82
C THR A 611 -18.68 -21.72 -1.84
N PRO A 612 -17.81 -22.70 -1.57
CA PRO A 612 -18.00 -24.03 -2.13
C PRO A 612 -19.03 -24.74 -1.26
N VAL A 613 -20.00 -25.40 -1.88
CA VAL A 613 -20.96 -26.24 -1.19
C VAL A 613 -20.23 -27.51 -0.71
N ILE A 614 -19.76 -27.61 0.54
CA ILE A 614 -19.34 -28.89 1.17
C ILE A 614 -19.56 -28.83 2.71
N GLY A 615 -19.95 -29.97 3.29
CA GLY A 615 -20.49 -30.16 4.65
C GLY A 615 -19.48 -30.25 5.82
N PRO A 616 -19.96 -30.55 7.03
CA PRO A 616 -19.30 -30.30 8.32
C PRO A 616 -18.06 -31.16 8.65
N ALA A 617 -17.50 -31.92 7.70
CA ALA A 617 -16.39 -32.85 7.93
C ALA A 617 -15.21 -32.69 6.94
N SER A 618 -15.18 -31.63 6.12
CA SER A 618 -14.11 -31.43 5.13
C SER A 618 -12.83 -30.86 5.74
N ILE A 619 -11.69 -31.51 5.47
CA ILE A 619 -10.35 -31.08 5.94
C ILE A 619 -9.76 -29.91 5.13
N VAL A 620 -10.42 -29.50 4.04
CA VAL A 620 -10.17 -28.23 3.32
C VAL A 620 -10.56 -27.01 4.17
N GLU A 621 -10.90 -27.19 5.46
CA GLU A 621 -11.05 -26.12 6.44
C GLU A 621 -9.99 -25.00 6.26
N ARG A 622 -10.48 -23.86 5.78
CA ARG A 622 -9.94 -22.52 6.06
C ARG A 622 -8.54 -22.23 5.53
N PHE A 623 -8.32 -22.33 4.23
CA PHE A 623 -7.27 -21.54 3.58
C PHE A 623 -7.66 -20.05 3.43
N ALA A 624 -8.03 -19.40 4.54
CA ALA A 624 -7.69 -18.00 4.72
C ALA A 624 -6.22 -17.98 5.16
N TYR A 625 -5.33 -18.04 4.16
CA TYR A 625 -3.86 -18.19 4.27
C TYR A 625 -3.37 -19.64 4.50
N PRO A 626 -2.31 -20.11 3.81
CA PRO A 626 -1.71 -21.41 4.11
C PRO A 626 -1.01 -21.32 5.47
N ALA A 627 -1.66 -21.93 6.45
CA ALA A 627 -1.06 -22.15 7.75
C ALA A 627 0.01 -23.24 7.61
N HIS A 628 1.28 -22.82 7.65
CA HIS A 628 2.30 -23.65 8.27
C HIS A 628 1.94 -23.76 9.76
N PHE A 629 1.09 -24.71 10.12
CA PHE A 629 0.96 -25.09 11.52
C PHE A 629 2.22 -25.89 11.86
N PRO A 630 3.09 -25.44 12.78
CA PRO A 630 4.27 -26.21 13.14
C PRO A 630 3.84 -27.60 13.65
N HIS A 631 4.59 -28.63 13.27
CA HIS A 631 4.54 -29.91 13.96
C HIS A 631 5.07 -29.68 15.39
N GLU A 632 4.18 -29.59 16.38
CA GLU A 632 4.56 -29.35 17.77
C GLU A 632 4.92 -30.68 18.46
N TYR A 633 6.21 -30.92 18.69
CA TYR A 633 6.66 -32.02 19.54
C TYR A 633 7.54 -31.49 20.69
N ALA A 634 7.09 -31.70 21.92
CA ALA A 634 7.72 -31.14 23.14
C ALA A 634 8.76 -32.07 23.81
N GLY A 635 9.08 -33.24 23.23
CA GLY A 635 10.14 -34.12 23.75
C GLY A 635 9.79 -34.97 24.98
N THR A 636 8.55 -34.91 25.49
CA THR A 636 8.20 -35.50 26.79
C THR A 636 7.72 -36.96 26.73
N SER A 637 7.59 -37.55 25.54
CA SER A 637 7.03 -38.90 25.38
C SER A 637 8.04 -40.05 25.53
N GLY A 638 9.33 -39.75 25.67
CA GLY A 638 10.40 -40.76 25.70
C GLY A 638 10.72 -41.39 24.33
N GLN A 639 9.98 -41.03 23.28
CA GLN A 639 10.17 -41.47 21.90
C GLN A 639 10.78 -40.35 21.06
N THR A 640 11.68 -40.65 20.13
CA THR A 640 12.29 -39.61 19.29
C THR A 640 11.40 -39.34 18.08
N ASP A 641 10.74 -38.18 18.04
CA ASP A 641 10.19 -37.65 16.79
C ASP A 641 11.33 -37.26 15.86
N TRP A 642 11.28 -37.74 14.62
CA TRP A 642 12.31 -37.46 13.63
C TRP A 642 12.15 -36.08 12.96
N GLY A 643 10.97 -35.46 13.10
CA GLY A 643 10.74 -34.06 12.74
C GLY A 643 10.69 -33.78 11.23
N THR A 644 10.41 -32.52 10.90
CA THR A 644 10.13 -32.05 9.54
C THR A 644 11.34 -32.10 8.60
N GLU A 645 12.56 -31.87 9.11
CA GLU A 645 13.79 -31.86 8.31
C GLU A 645 14.14 -33.26 7.76
N LYS A 646 14.00 -34.30 8.60
CA LYS A 646 14.26 -35.69 8.19
C LYS A 646 13.16 -36.29 7.30
N ALA A 647 11.94 -35.76 7.36
CA ALA A 647 10.84 -36.23 6.52
C ALA A 647 11.17 -36.03 5.04
N GLY A 648 11.75 -34.87 4.71
CA GLY A 648 12.21 -34.54 3.35
C GLY A 648 13.26 -35.53 2.82
N GLU A 649 14.17 -36.02 3.67
CA GLU A 649 15.16 -37.04 3.31
C GLU A 649 14.53 -38.40 2.99
N LYS A 650 13.29 -38.62 3.42
CA LYS A 650 12.47 -39.82 3.18
C LYS A 650 11.37 -39.60 2.15
N ASN A 651 11.47 -38.53 1.35
CA ASN A 651 10.58 -38.21 0.23
C ASN A 651 9.09 -38.00 0.62
N PHE A 652 8.84 -37.46 1.81
CA PHE A 652 7.52 -36.94 2.20
C PHE A 652 7.68 -35.68 3.07
N GLU A 653 6.61 -34.93 3.33
CA GLU A 653 6.67 -33.68 4.10
C GLU A 653 5.69 -33.76 5.27
N LEU A 654 6.16 -33.55 6.50
CA LEU A 654 5.27 -33.30 7.63
C LEU A 654 4.79 -31.85 7.57
N ILE A 655 3.49 -31.66 7.35
CA ILE A 655 2.89 -30.33 7.17
C ILE A 655 2.55 -29.71 8.52
N SER A 656 1.90 -30.50 9.39
CA SER A 656 1.43 -30.04 10.69
C SER A 656 1.00 -31.19 11.60
N GLY A 657 0.90 -30.95 12.91
CA GLY A 657 0.42 -31.92 13.88
C GLY A 657 0.45 -31.36 15.28
N ASN A 658 -0.39 -31.89 16.18
CA ASN A 658 -0.48 -31.42 17.57
C ASN A 658 0.41 -32.21 18.56
N GLY A 659 1.34 -33.02 18.05
CA GLY A 659 2.23 -33.86 18.85
C GLY A 659 1.58 -35.09 19.47
N GLY A 660 0.26 -35.27 19.33
CA GLY A 660 -0.43 -36.48 19.78
C GLY A 660 -0.27 -37.66 18.82
N ILE A 661 0.18 -37.42 17.59
CA ILE A 661 0.72 -38.42 16.67
C ILE A 661 2.07 -37.90 16.18
N ILE A 662 3.12 -38.71 16.27
CA ILE A 662 4.48 -38.31 15.86
C ILE A 662 5.07 -39.30 14.86
N TRP A 663 5.99 -38.85 14.02
CA TRP A 663 6.69 -39.70 13.07
C TRP A 663 7.88 -40.40 13.74
N VAL A 664 7.93 -41.73 13.60
CA VAL A 664 8.94 -42.60 14.23
C VAL A 664 9.39 -43.70 13.27
N SER A 665 10.36 -44.51 13.68
CA SER A 665 10.70 -45.72 12.95
C SER A 665 9.55 -46.74 12.95
N CYS A 666 9.31 -47.37 11.81
CA CYS A 666 8.53 -48.60 11.65
C CYS A 666 9.06 -49.77 12.48
N SER A 667 10.34 -49.74 12.88
CA SER A 667 10.96 -50.72 13.77
C SER A 667 10.82 -50.41 15.27
N SER A 668 10.11 -49.33 15.62
CA SER A 668 9.87 -48.96 17.02
C SER A 668 9.23 -50.11 17.78
N SER A 669 9.77 -50.43 18.97
CA SER A 669 9.31 -51.55 19.78
C SER A 669 7.87 -51.30 20.27
N PRO A 670 6.99 -52.33 20.28
CA PRO A 670 5.66 -52.19 20.85
C PRO A 670 5.71 -51.91 22.36
N GLU A 671 4.82 -51.05 22.84
CA GLU A 671 4.64 -50.73 24.25
C GLU A 671 3.21 -51.09 24.66
N ASN A 672 3.04 -51.89 25.73
CA ASN A 672 1.72 -52.32 26.22
C ASN A 672 0.80 -52.93 25.12
N GLY A 673 1.38 -53.64 24.16
CA GLY A 673 0.63 -54.21 23.03
C GLY A 673 0.29 -53.22 21.91
N VAL A 674 0.82 -51.98 21.95
CA VAL A 674 0.65 -50.93 20.95
C VAL A 674 1.95 -50.68 20.19
N GLY A 675 1.92 -50.93 18.88
CA GLY A 675 3.00 -50.68 17.93
C GLY A 675 2.97 -49.27 17.35
N VAL A 676 2.98 -49.19 16.01
CA VAL A 676 2.97 -47.96 15.22
C VAL A 676 1.92 -48.07 14.12
N LEU A 677 1.24 -46.97 13.83
CA LEU A 677 0.43 -46.81 12.62
C LEU A 677 1.37 -46.84 11.42
N LYS A 678 0.97 -47.49 10.33
CA LYS A 678 1.80 -47.57 9.12
C LYS A 678 1.05 -47.01 7.94
N VAL A 679 1.66 -46.05 7.27
CA VAL A 679 1.18 -45.53 6.01
C VAL A 679 2.06 -46.10 4.92
N PHE A 680 1.46 -46.81 3.98
CA PHE A 680 2.18 -47.40 2.87
C PHE A 680 1.94 -46.55 1.60
N PRO A 681 2.99 -45.87 1.10
CA PRO A 681 2.93 -45.12 -0.15
C PRO A 681 3.18 -46.03 -1.37
N GLY A 682 2.52 -45.73 -2.48
CA GLY A 682 2.69 -46.40 -3.78
C GLY A 682 3.81 -45.75 -4.61
N LEU A 683 4.54 -46.56 -5.38
CA LEU A 683 5.61 -46.08 -6.25
C LEU A 683 5.02 -45.44 -7.54
N LEU A 684 5.36 -44.19 -7.82
CA LEU A 684 5.14 -43.56 -9.13
C LEU A 684 6.35 -43.79 -10.02
N ASN A 685 6.19 -44.44 -11.17
CA ASN A 685 7.05 -44.28 -12.36
C ASN A 685 8.57 -44.10 -12.09
N GLY A 686 9.17 -44.97 -11.25
CA GLY A 686 10.61 -44.93 -10.95
C GLY A 686 11.10 -43.76 -10.07
N GLN A 687 10.20 -43.07 -9.36
CA GLN A 687 10.49 -42.03 -8.36
C GLN A 687 11.20 -42.59 -7.10
N PRO A 688 11.92 -41.76 -6.33
CA PRO A 688 12.67 -42.19 -5.18
C PRO A 688 11.76 -42.72 -4.06
N VAL A 689 12.30 -43.69 -3.33
CA VAL A 689 11.59 -44.50 -2.34
C VAL A 689 11.06 -43.65 -1.17
N VAL A 690 9.77 -43.74 -0.83
CA VAL A 690 9.13 -42.92 0.23
C VAL A 690 9.06 -43.69 1.55
N GLY A 691 9.55 -43.09 2.63
CA GLY A 691 9.60 -43.71 3.96
C GLY A 691 10.81 -44.64 4.17
N GLU A 692 10.65 -45.68 4.97
CA GLU A 692 11.72 -46.64 5.28
C GLU A 692 11.34 -48.11 4.98
N PRO A 693 12.33 -49.00 4.75
CA PRO A 693 12.07 -50.40 4.45
C PRO A 693 11.40 -51.12 5.62
N HIS A 694 10.28 -51.77 5.36
CA HIS A 694 9.52 -52.55 6.32
C HIS A 694 8.90 -53.78 5.66
N LEU A 695 9.33 -54.98 6.06
CA LEU A 695 8.80 -56.27 5.58
C LEU A 695 8.77 -56.43 4.04
N GLY A 696 9.74 -55.86 3.33
CA GLY A 696 9.84 -55.96 1.87
C GLY A 696 9.05 -54.90 1.10
N VAL A 697 8.37 -53.99 1.79
CA VAL A 697 7.76 -52.77 1.23
C VAL A 697 8.29 -51.53 1.94
N MET A 698 7.78 -50.35 1.61
CA MET A 698 8.17 -49.08 2.22
C MET A 698 7.02 -48.49 2.99
N ALA A 699 7.30 -47.89 4.14
CA ALA A 699 6.27 -47.31 4.99
C ALA A 699 6.75 -46.03 5.68
N VAL A 700 5.80 -45.16 5.98
CA VAL A 700 5.95 -44.03 6.90
C VAL A 700 5.16 -44.37 8.16
N CYS A 701 5.83 -44.44 9.31
CA CYS A 701 5.22 -44.97 10.53
C CYS A 701 5.05 -43.92 11.62
N PHE A 702 3.93 -43.99 12.32
CA PHE A 702 3.56 -43.02 13.33
C PHE A 702 3.27 -43.67 14.68
N LYS A 703 3.65 -42.99 15.75
CA LYS A 703 3.28 -43.36 17.12
C LYS A 703 2.18 -42.44 17.60
N VAL A 704 1.09 -43.03 18.08
CA VAL A 704 0.04 -42.30 18.80
C VAL A 704 0.46 -42.14 20.26
N LEU A 705 0.44 -40.89 20.73
CA LEU A 705 0.86 -40.47 22.07
C LEU A 705 -0.29 -39.89 22.90
N ALA A 706 -1.38 -39.47 22.26
CA ALA A 706 -2.51 -38.84 22.94
C ALA A 706 -3.85 -39.24 22.29
N PRO A 707 -4.94 -39.32 23.07
CA PRO A 707 -6.28 -39.70 22.59
C PRO A 707 -6.92 -38.67 21.63
N THR A 708 -6.31 -37.48 21.49
CA THR A 708 -6.77 -36.42 20.58
C THR A 708 -5.69 -36.05 19.56
N GLY A 709 -4.79 -36.98 19.25
CA GLY A 709 -3.65 -36.73 18.37
C GLY A 709 -4.05 -36.59 16.90
N TRP A 710 -3.37 -35.71 16.17
CA TRP A 710 -3.45 -35.67 14.71
C TRP A 710 -2.13 -35.23 14.06
N VAL A 711 -1.93 -35.68 12.82
CA VAL A 711 -0.81 -35.29 11.95
C VAL A 711 -1.27 -35.18 10.51
N LYS A 712 -0.78 -34.16 9.79
CA LYS A 712 -0.96 -33.95 8.36
C LYS A 712 0.38 -34.01 7.64
N LEU A 713 0.40 -34.66 6.49
CA LEU A 713 1.59 -34.82 5.68
C LEU A 713 1.30 -34.76 4.18
N ARG A 714 2.29 -34.27 3.43
CA ARG A 714 2.35 -34.44 1.99
C ARG A 714 3.07 -35.74 1.70
N ILE A 715 2.33 -36.72 1.19
CA ILE A 715 2.84 -38.04 0.86
C ILE A 715 2.22 -38.49 -0.45
N PRO A 716 3.02 -38.95 -1.42
CA PRO A 716 2.47 -39.40 -2.69
C PRO A 716 1.78 -40.76 -2.53
N ASN A 717 0.62 -40.91 -3.17
CA ASN A 717 -0.09 -42.17 -3.39
C ASN A 717 -0.24 -43.02 -2.14
N VAL A 718 -1.11 -42.62 -1.21
CA VAL A 718 -1.38 -43.45 -0.04
C VAL A 718 -2.18 -44.66 -0.51
N PHE A 719 -1.56 -45.84 -0.54
CA PHE A 719 -2.28 -47.04 -0.98
C PHE A 719 -2.96 -47.75 0.19
N GLU A 720 -2.33 -47.79 1.35
CA GLU A 720 -2.86 -48.46 2.54
C GLU A 720 -2.44 -47.73 3.82
N VAL A 721 -3.34 -47.68 4.80
CA VAL A 721 -3.05 -47.27 6.17
C VAL A 721 -3.41 -48.43 7.11
N GLN A 722 -2.46 -48.84 7.95
CA GLN A 722 -2.61 -49.94 8.90
C GLN A 722 -2.59 -49.43 10.34
N GLY A 723 -3.48 -49.99 11.15
CA GLY A 723 -3.59 -49.76 12.59
C GLY A 723 -2.33 -50.13 13.39
N ASP A 724 -2.27 -49.67 14.63
CA ASP A 724 -1.11 -49.80 15.51
C ASP A 724 -1.17 -50.98 16.49
N SER A 725 -2.22 -51.81 16.46
CA SER A 725 -2.40 -52.92 17.41
C SER A 725 -1.35 -54.03 17.22
N ARG A 726 -0.88 -54.54 18.34
CA ARG A 726 -0.04 -55.75 18.43
C ARG A 726 -0.60 -56.79 19.41
N SER A 727 -1.76 -56.54 20.01
CA SER A 727 -2.44 -57.43 20.95
C SER A 727 -3.93 -57.12 20.98
N PRO A 728 -4.83 -58.10 21.12
CA PRO A 728 -6.27 -57.88 21.07
C PRO A 728 -6.74 -56.76 22.01
N GLY A 729 -7.45 -55.77 21.47
CA GLY A 729 -7.99 -54.63 22.22
C GLY A 729 -7.01 -53.49 22.51
N ALA A 730 -5.71 -53.66 22.26
CA ALA A 730 -4.71 -52.59 22.35
C ALA A 730 -4.65 -51.79 21.04
N GLY A 731 -4.29 -50.51 21.13
CA GLY A 731 -4.10 -49.61 19.98
C GLY A 731 -5.15 -48.50 19.90
N HIS A 732 -5.16 -47.80 18.78
CA HIS A 732 -5.99 -46.63 18.54
C HIS A 732 -6.68 -46.72 17.18
N ASP A 733 -7.97 -46.37 17.16
CA ASP A 733 -8.69 -46.20 15.91
C ASP A 733 -8.38 -44.79 15.39
N VAL A 734 -8.15 -44.67 14.08
CA VAL A 734 -7.84 -43.38 13.46
C VAL A 734 -8.68 -43.13 12.22
N ASP A 735 -9.17 -41.91 12.08
CA ASP A 735 -9.66 -41.44 10.78
C ASP A 735 -8.45 -41.11 9.91
N ALA A 736 -8.33 -41.80 8.78
CA ALA A 736 -7.37 -41.49 7.74
C ALA A 736 -8.10 -40.78 6.58
N THR A 737 -7.74 -39.52 6.34
CA THR A 737 -8.32 -38.70 5.26
C THR A 737 -7.27 -38.43 4.19
N VAL A 738 -7.54 -38.87 2.97
CA VAL A 738 -6.69 -38.63 1.81
C VAL A 738 -7.36 -37.64 0.86
N VAL A 739 -6.58 -36.68 0.36
CA VAL A 739 -7.07 -35.63 -0.53
C VAL A 739 -6.30 -35.61 -1.84
N ASN A 740 -7.05 -35.59 -2.94
CA ASN A 740 -6.53 -35.27 -4.25
C ASN A 740 -6.38 -33.75 -4.37
N VAL A 741 -5.15 -33.22 -4.46
CA VAL A 741 -4.94 -31.76 -4.51
C VAL A 741 -5.31 -31.12 -5.83
N GLU A 742 -5.43 -31.91 -6.90
CA GLU A 742 -5.82 -31.40 -8.21
C GLU A 742 -7.34 -31.17 -8.26
N THR A 743 -8.12 -32.08 -7.67
CA THR A 743 -9.59 -32.04 -7.72
C THR A 743 -10.24 -31.54 -6.42
N GLY A 744 -9.53 -31.57 -5.29
CA GLY A 744 -10.05 -31.27 -3.96
C GLY A 744 -10.92 -32.37 -3.36
N THR A 745 -11.06 -33.52 -4.02
CA THR A 745 -11.88 -34.64 -3.53
C THR A 745 -11.23 -35.29 -2.29
N GLU A 746 -12.02 -35.47 -1.24
CA GLU A 746 -11.60 -36.11 0.01
C GLU A 746 -12.18 -37.52 0.14
N ARG A 747 -11.39 -38.43 0.70
CA ARG A 747 -11.82 -39.77 1.12
C ARG A 747 -11.34 -40.03 2.53
N THR A 748 -12.29 -40.24 3.43
CA THR A 748 -12.01 -40.61 4.83
C THR A 748 -12.42 -42.05 5.07
N LYS A 749 -11.52 -42.82 5.70
CA LYS A 749 -11.81 -44.17 6.19
C LYS A 749 -11.38 -44.28 7.65
N LEU A 750 -12.19 -44.98 8.44
CA LEU A 750 -11.82 -45.37 9.78
C LEU A 750 -10.85 -46.55 9.69
N VAL A 751 -9.64 -46.37 10.18
CA VAL A 751 -8.66 -47.44 10.33
C VAL A 751 -8.78 -47.94 11.76
N GLU A 752 -9.43 -49.08 11.94
CA GLU A 752 -9.50 -49.73 13.26
C GLU A 752 -8.11 -50.20 13.69
N ARG A 753 -7.88 -50.19 15.01
CA ARG A 753 -6.56 -50.46 15.62
C ARG A 753 -5.88 -51.74 15.13
N ASP A 754 -6.63 -52.79 14.80
CA ASP A 754 -6.16 -54.10 14.36
C ASP A 754 -6.43 -54.41 12.88
N GLU A 755 -6.88 -53.41 12.11
CA GLU A 755 -7.20 -53.54 10.69
C GLU A 755 -6.27 -52.71 9.78
N SER A 756 -6.45 -52.89 8.48
CA SER A 756 -5.78 -52.14 7.41
C SER A 756 -6.83 -51.61 6.43
N GLU A 757 -6.72 -50.35 6.06
CA GLU A 757 -7.61 -49.69 5.11
C GLU A 757 -6.90 -49.30 3.82
N GLN A 758 -7.49 -49.72 2.70
CA GLN A 758 -6.95 -49.48 1.37
C GLN A 758 -7.52 -48.20 0.74
N PHE A 759 -6.66 -47.28 0.31
CA PHE A 759 -7.00 -46.03 -0.39
C PHE A 759 -6.66 -46.07 -1.89
N GLY A 760 -5.65 -46.86 -2.28
CA GLY A 760 -5.15 -47.01 -3.66
C GLY A 760 -4.83 -48.46 -4.05
N ARG A 761 -4.31 -48.71 -5.27
CA ARG A 761 -3.96 -50.06 -5.76
C ARG A 761 -2.47 -50.38 -5.59
N SER A 762 -2.15 -51.66 -5.41
CA SER A 762 -0.79 -52.17 -5.14
C SER A 762 0.06 -52.45 -6.39
N ASP A 763 -0.50 -52.34 -7.61
CA ASP A 763 0.22 -52.62 -8.85
C ASP A 763 1.06 -51.41 -9.28
N ALA A 764 2.35 -51.44 -8.90
CA ALA A 764 3.36 -50.42 -9.21
C ALA A 764 3.65 -50.18 -10.71
N THR A 765 2.83 -50.71 -11.63
CA THR A 765 3.05 -50.68 -13.08
C THR A 765 1.99 -49.93 -13.90
N THR A 766 0.92 -49.40 -13.28
CA THR A 766 -0.26 -48.90 -14.04
C THR A 766 -0.71 -47.47 -13.72
N CYS A 767 -0.04 -46.71 -12.84
CA CYS A 767 -0.29 -45.26 -12.70
C CYS A 767 0.34 -44.45 -13.85
N ASP A 768 -0.04 -44.74 -15.09
CA ASP A 768 0.22 -43.87 -16.24
C ASP A 768 -1.04 -43.07 -16.62
N ALA A 769 -0.87 -42.01 -17.39
CA ALA A 769 -1.97 -41.13 -17.81
C ALA A 769 -3.01 -41.81 -18.73
N SER A 770 -2.79 -43.07 -19.11
CA SER A 770 -3.70 -43.87 -19.93
C SER A 770 -4.56 -44.84 -19.12
N HIS A 771 -4.36 -44.94 -17.81
CA HIS A 771 -5.17 -45.78 -16.93
C HIS A 771 -6.54 -45.13 -16.62
N PRO A 772 -7.66 -45.88 -16.65
CA PRO A 772 -9.01 -45.33 -16.45
C PRO A 772 -9.25 -44.62 -15.12
N ASP A 773 -8.48 -44.99 -14.09
CA ASP A 773 -8.58 -44.44 -12.73
C ASP A 773 -7.58 -43.30 -12.46
N TYR A 774 -6.84 -42.84 -13.48
CA TYR A 774 -5.99 -41.64 -13.42
C TYR A 774 -6.85 -40.39 -13.68
N PRO A 775 -6.79 -39.33 -12.85
CA PRO A 775 -5.86 -39.09 -11.75
C PRO A 775 -6.37 -39.49 -10.34
N GLU A 776 -7.62 -39.96 -10.20
CA GLU A 776 -8.32 -40.08 -8.91
C GLU A 776 -7.61 -40.96 -7.86
N ASN A 777 -6.89 -42.01 -8.27
CA ASN A 777 -6.19 -42.93 -7.37
C ASN A 777 -4.65 -42.81 -7.41
N CYS A 778 -4.10 -41.88 -8.19
CA CYS A 778 -2.66 -41.80 -8.50
C CYS A 778 -2.05 -40.39 -8.33
N SER A 779 -2.82 -39.36 -7.92
CA SER A 779 -2.33 -37.99 -7.64
C SER A 779 -2.65 -37.49 -6.23
N GLU A 780 -2.81 -38.41 -5.28
CA GLU A 780 -2.99 -38.09 -3.87
C GLU A 780 -1.71 -37.48 -3.31
N THR A 781 -1.86 -36.39 -2.55
CA THR A 781 -0.70 -35.63 -2.07
C THR A 781 -0.92 -35.05 -0.67
N LEU A 782 -2.07 -35.28 -0.03
CA LEU A 782 -2.28 -34.90 1.36
C LEU A 782 -2.93 -36.06 2.10
N LEU A 783 -2.37 -36.40 3.26
CA LEU A 783 -2.93 -37.34 4.23
C LEU A 783 -3.08 -36.63 5.58
N GLU A 784 -4.23 -36.82 6.22
CA GLU A 784 -4.42 -36.56 7.64
C GLU A 784 -4.69 -37.87 8.37
N LEU A 785 -4.01 -38.08 9.49
CA LEU A 785 -4.33 -39.12 10.48
C LEU A 785 -4.84 -38.43 11.74
N ARG A 786 -5.98 -38.86 12.27
CA ARG A 786 -6.59 -38.30 13.48
C ARG A 786 -7.09 -39.42 14.38
N VAL A 787 -6.73 -39.40 15.66
CA VAL A 787 -7.23 -40.37 16.64
C VAL A 787 -8.72 -40.17 16.87
N VAL A 788 -9.46 -41.27 16.79
CA VAL A 788 -10.88 -41.34 17.13
C VAL A 788 -10.99 -41.71 18.61
N SER A 789 -11.64 -40.83 19.38
CA SER A 789 -11.78 -40.95 20.83
C SER A 789 -12.91 -41.85 21.27
#